data_AF-A0A1F5DP59-F1
#
_entry.id   AF-A0A1F5DP59-F1
#
_cell.length_a   1.000
_cell.length_b   1.000
_cell.length_c   1.000
_cell.angle_alpha   90.00
_cell.angle_beta   90.00
_cell.angle_gamma   90.00
#
_symmetry.space_group_name_H-M   'P 1'
#
loop_
_entity.id
_entity.type
_entity.pdbx_description
1 polymer ?
#
loop_
_entity_poly.entity_id
_entity_poly.type
_entity_poly.pdbx_seq_one_letter_code
_entity_poly.pdbx_strand_id
1 'polypeptide(L)'
;MVVLSALALYTIFSHPHHVKAQTVGLTQCKTLDQADTTYVLQNDVSSPGTCFIFAASNVTVDLNGKTVTYNTSSGDEVYGFSNMEYGPNGPVHWNLNHLRITNGNIVQGAGKGYKSHAIFFKELSNIEADHLNITYSGDDVEGITAKGSSYDVNAQIHDNKIYPKGGKKSLNHFGGFAAIGVGATGGDIDIYNNEIEGTGYSGISYRYTPLRPMTDTLHITNNTIKMDTPVRDGYAISISSSTGDEIGFEIANNYINQISGRGILINGDYTDDSPGPGTGTIHDNYIEVREAHDTYEYDTAGSSTGITLRFGAHNIEIYNNIVKAFAGQNACPSSFTFNPPDCNAFGLKIHSGLTGKNNKVHNNTVTVNTTDEHRAAGIYAVSNMYNIAEQNDNAVFYNNTITSNNIIVDMADDDGYGSKITFRSNDFNKGTGYTDNFHSILAGAWIGWTLENVFLDNNWLNGATKDDVLLNGSDQAGCAQWGNPPDCWKYSLYTKWYLDVVVKDFNNNAISGANVNTVATGGTSETVSGVTDDQGKAKLELTEYYRYGTSLPVTSNYNNYTPHAVTISKDGFTASNTTVTMDHSQTLDIVLSQDAVTLQKQADKTTAVSGDTITYTISYTVGTQPVTNAVISDNIPNGTTYVSSTNSGVYDAGKVIWNLGDLTAGATGQVSLQVMIQ
;
A
#
# COMPACT_ATOMS: atom_id res chain seq x y z
N MET A 1 -38.12 61.35 34.35
CA MET A 1 -38.17 60.06 35.07
C MET A 1 -38.62 59.03 34.03
N VAL A 2 -37.67 58.52 33.23
CA VAL A 2 -37.14 57.12 33.25
C VAL A 2 -38.22 56.16 32.68
N VAL A 3 -38.05 55.46 31.54
CA VAL A 3 -36.98 54.52 31.16
C VAL A 3 -36.78 54.48 29.61
N LEU A 4 -35.53 54.25 29.20
CA LEU A 4 -35.01 54.00 27.85
C LEU A 4 -35.51 52.70 27.19
N SER A 5 -35.67 52.70 25.87
CA SER A 5 -35.51 51.51 25.02
C SER A 5 -34.47 51.79 23.94
N ALA A 6 -33.50 50.88 23.83
CA ALA A 6 -32.29 50.99 23.02
C ALA A 6 -32.54 51.01 21.50
N LEU A 7 -31.94 51.98 20.80
CA LEU A 7 -31.68 51.90 19.36
C LEU A 7 -30.28 51.31 19.15
N ALA A 8 -30.20 50.26 18.35
CA ALA A 8 -28.96 49.61 17.93
C ALA A 8 -28.08 50.60 17.14
N LEU A 9 -26.83 50.74 17.57
CA LEU A 9 -25.77 51.30 16.73
C LEU A 9 -25.49 50.30 15.60
N TYR A 10 -25.81 50.68 14.36
CA TYR A 10 -25.14 50.14 13.19
C TYR A 10 -23.72 50.70 13.16
N THR A 11 -22.75 49.94 13.66
CA THR A 11 -21.35 50.14 13.30
C THR A 11 -21.20 49.73 11.84
N ILE A 12 -21.06 50.72 10.97
CA ILE A 12 -20.56 50.53 9.61
C ILE A 12 -19.12 50.02 9.77
N PHE A 13 -18.91 48.71 9.70
CA PHE A 13 -17.60 48.19 9.37
C PHE A 13 -17.34 48.60 7.92
N SER A 14 -16.41 49.54 7.75
CA SER A 14 -15.79 49.85 6.47
C SER A 14 -15.36 48.53 5.83
N HIS A 15 -15.80 48.32 4.59
CA HIS A 15 -15.25 47.27 3.73
C HIS A 15 -13.71 47.40 3.71
N PRO A 16 -12.95 46.30 3.69
CA PRO A 16 -11.52 46.39 3.43
C PRO A 16 -11.37 47.03 2.05
N HIS A 17 -10.80 48.23 2.02
CA HIS A 17 -10.35 48.85 0.79
C HIS A 17 -9.40 47.88 0.10
N HIS A 18 -9.77 47.41 -1.10
CA HIS A 18 -8.80 46.89 -2.05
C HIS A 18 -7.82 48.02 -2.37
N VAL A 19 -6.73 48.11 -1.61
CA VAL A 19 -5.55 48.87 -2.01
C VAL A 19 -5.08 48.21 -3.30
N LYS A 20 -5.18 48.94 -4.44
CA LYS A 20 -4.58 48.47 -5.68
C LYS A 20 -3.09 48.27 -5.42
N ALA A 21 -2.58 47.07 -5.64
CA ALA A 21 -1.16 46.79 -5.52
C ALA A 21 -0.37 47.83 -6.33
N GLN A 22 0.55 48.52 -5.68
CA GLN A 22 1.37 49.55 -6.32
C GLN A 22 2.35 48.85 -7.27
N THR A 23 2.49 49.32 -8.51
CA THR A 23 3.50 48.77 -9.43
C THR A 23 4.77 49.63 -9.40
N VAL A 24 5.93 49.01 -9.19
CA VAL A 24 7.23 49.69 -9.08
C VAL A 24 8.25 49.04 -10.01
N GLY A 25 8.92 49.84 -10.84
CA GLY A 25 10.03 49.35 -11.68
C GLY A 25 11.27 49.02 -10.85
N LEU A 26 11.89 47.86 -11.10
CA LEU A 26 13.20 47.47 -10.58
C LEU A 26 14.26 47.54 -11.67
N THR A 27 15.39 48.18 -11.38
CA THR A 27 16.54 48.27 -12.30
C THR A 27 17.85 47.78 -11.68
N GLN A 28 17.86 47.46 -10.39
CA GLN A 28 19.02 46.98 -9.64
C GLN A 28 18.59 46.12 -8.44
N CYS A 29 19.48 45.22 -8.01
CA CYS A 29 19.39 44.45 -6.77
C CYS A 29 19.26 45.38 -5.56
N LYS A 30 18.31 45.11 -4.66
CA LYS A 30 18.05 45.92 -3.46
C LYS A 30 17.12 45.22 -2.46
N THR A 31 16.95 45.82 -1.28
CA THR A 31 15.87 45.50 -0.34
C THR A 31 14.50 45.99 -0.87
N LEU A 32 13.48 45.16 -0.71
CA LEU A 32 12.09 45.36 -1.13
C LEU A 32 11.24 45.59 0.14
N ASP A 33 11.03 46.86 0.48
CA ASP A 33 10.48 47.32 1.76
C ASP A 33 9.08 47.95 1.65
N GLN A 34 8.43 47.87 0.49
CA GLN A 34 7.07 48.38 0.27
C GLN A 34 6.07 47.24 0.27
N ALA A 35 5.14 47.25 1.23
CA ALA A 35 4.04 46.29 1.28
C ALA A 35 3.04 46.53 0.13
N ASP A 36 2.21 45.53 -0.17
CA ASP A 36 1.14 45.62 -1.18
C ASP A 36 1.66 46.12 -2.55
N THR A 37 2.82 45.59 -2.98
CA THR A 37 3.57 46.11 -4.12
C THR A 37 3.94 45.00 -5.10
N THR A 38 3.69 45.26 -6.39
CA THR A 38 4.22 44.47 -7.50
C THR A 38 5.45 45.15 -8.07
N TYR A 39 6.61 44.57 -7.84
CA TYR A 39 7.85 44.99 -8.45
C TYR A 39 8.04 44.33 -9.81
N VAL A 40 8.32 45.13 -10.84
CA VAL A 40 8.51 44.64 -12.22
C VAL A 40 9.93 44.95 -12.68
N LEU A 41 10.71 43.91 -12.96
CA LEU A 41 12.09 44.04 -13.41
C LEU A 41 12.15 44.64 -14.84
N GLN A 42 12.95 45.68 -15.01
CA GLN A 42 13.05 46.44 -16.26
C GLN A 42 14.23 46.01 -17.13
N ASN A 43 15.29 45.50 -16.51
CA ASN A 43 16.52 45.05 -17.15
C ASN A 43 17.11 43.88 -16.38
N ASP A 44 18.01 43.13 -17.02
CA ASP A 44 18.80 42.12 -16.31
C ASP A 44 19.63 42.81 -15.22
N VAL A 45 19.76 42.15 -14.07
CA VAL A 45 20.49 42.66 -12.90
C VAL A 45 21.44 41.61 -12.38
N SER A 46 22.51 42.07 -11.72
CA SER A 46 23.49 41.19 -11.09
C SER A 46 24.00 41.71 -9.76
N SER A 47 24.31 40.82 -8.82
CA SER A 47 24.92 41.14 -7.52
C SER A 47 26.10 40.20 -7.20
N PRO A 48 27.22 40.72 -6.65
CA PRO A 48 28.27 39.90 -6.05
C PRO A 48 27.78 38.97 -4.95
N GLY A 49 26.74 39.38 -4.21
CA GLY A 49 26.14 38.65 -3.09
C GLY A 49 24.65 38.42 -3.31
N THR A 50 23.85 38.64 -2.26
CA THR A 50 22.38 38.53 -2.35
C THR A 50 21.83 39.62 -3.28
N CYS A 51 20.85 39.30 -4.13
CA CYS A 51 20.28 40.30 -5.05
C CYS A 51 19.05 41.01 -4.47
N PHE A 52 17.98 40.28 -4.12
CA PHE A 52 16.77 40.88 -3.57
C PHE A 52 16.46 40.37 -2.17
N ILE A 53 16.16 41.30 -1.26
CA ILE A 53 15.82 41.01 0.13
C ILE A 53 14.40 41.51 0.40
N PHE A 54 13.46 40.62 0.71
CA PHE A 54 12.11 41.00 1.13
C PHE A 54 12.12 41.51 2.57
N ALA A 55 11.54 42.69 2.78
CA ALA A 55 11.37 43.33 4.09
C ALA A 55 9.92 43.81 4.33
N ALA A 56 8.97 43.44 3.46
CA ALA A 56 7.55 43.78 3.56
C ALA A 56 6.66 42.63 3.05
N SER A 57 5.41 42.57 3.52
CA SER A 57 4.41 41.54 3.15
C SER A 57 3.58 41.95 1.92
N ASN A 58 2.88 40.99 1.32
CA ASN A 58 2.07 41.18 0.10
C ASN A 58 2.90 41.74 -1.06
N VAL A 59 4.04 41.11 -1.33
CA VAL A 59 4.99 41.56 -2.36
C VAL A 59 5.06 40.54 -3.48
N THR A 60 4.86 41.00 -4.71
CA THR A 60 5.11 40.23 -5.92
C THR A 60 6.33 40.79 -6.64
N VAL A 61 7.26 39.93 -7.05
CA VAL A 61 8.34 40.28 -7.97
C VAL A 61 8.10 39.56 -9.30
N ASP A 62 7.68 40.33 -10.30
CA ASP A 62 7.60 39.89 -11.69
C ASP A 62 8.94 40.21 -12.38
N LEU A 63 9.67 39.16 -12.74
CA LEU A 63 10.96 39.29 -13.42
C LEU A 63 10.79 39.71 -14.88
N ASN A 64 9.58 39.71 -15.44
CA ASN A 64 9.25 40.23 -16.76
C ASN A 64 10.15 39.65 -17.88
N GLY A 65 10.42 38.34 -17.80
CA GLY A 65 11.31 37.60 -18.68
C GLY A 65 12.80 37.95 -18.55
N LYS A 66 13.19 38.78 -17.57
CA LYS A 66 14.58 39.20 -17.33
C LYS A 66 15.34 38.23 -16.44
N THR A 67 16.64 38.47 -16.32
CA THR A 67 17.56 37.63 -15.56
C THR A 67 18.05 38.33 -14.31
N VAL A 68 17.99 37.61 -13.19
CA VAL A 68 18.64 37.95 -11.93
C VAL A 68 19.86 37.05 -11.75
N THR A 69 21.07 37.63 -11.79
CA THR A 69 22.31 36.90 -11.52
C THR A 69 22.84 37.22 -10.13
N TYR A 70 22.85 36.27 -9.20
CA TYR A 70 23.36 36.47 -7.84
C TYR A 70 24.67 35.73 -7.61
N ASN A 71 25.38 36.02 -6.51
CA ASN A 71 26.66 35.38 -6.19
C ASN A 71 27.68 35.44 -7.35
N THR A 72 27.87 36.60 -7.98
CA THR A 72 28.84 36.69 -9.09
C THR A 72 30.29 36.55 -8.63
N SER A 73 30.59 36.81 -7.34
CA SER A 73 31.96 36.74 -6.82
C SER A 73 32.14 36.60 -5.30
N SER A 74 31.08 36.62 -4.46
CA SER A 74 31.22 36.59 -2.99
C SER A 74 31.77 35.27 -2.48
N GLY A 75 31.26 34.13 -2.95
CA GLY A 75 31.61 32.82 -2.40
C GLY A 75 31.05 32.54 -0.99
N ASP A 76 30.46 33.54 -0.32
CA ASP A 76 29.73 33.40 0.94
C ASP A 76 28.32 32.80 0.72
N GLU A 77 27.58 32.55 1.80
CA GLU A 77 26.18 32.13 1.77
C GLU A 77 25.26 33.32 1.40
N VAL A 78 24.83 33.37 0.14
CA VAL A 78 24.07 34.49 -0.44
C VAL A 78 22.98 34.01 -1.41
N TYR A 79 21.96 34.83 -1.68
CA TYR A 79 20.74 34.35 -2.34
C TYR A 79 20.30 35.18 -3.56
N GLY A 80 19.57 34.57 -4.50
CA GLY A 80 18.87 35.36 -5.52
C GLY A 80 17.80 36.22 -4.86
N PHE A 81 16.95 35.56 -4.07
CA PHE A 81 15.89 36.13 -3.27
C PHE A 81 15.94 35.60 -1.84
N SER A 82 15.77 36.47 -0.85
CA SER A 82 15.74 36.08 0.56
C SER A 82 14.83 36.98 1.38
N ASN A 83 14.28 36.49 2.49
CA ASN A 83 13.70 37.33 3.56
C ASN A 83 14.66 37.48 4.77
N MET A 84 15.94 37.21 4.55
CA MET A 84 16.98 37.22 5.56
C MET A 84 18.23 37.94 5.04
N GLU A 85 18.88 38.67 5.94
CA GLU A 85 20.17 39.32 5.72
C GLU A 85 21.15 38.96 6.85
N TYR A 86 22.44 38.84 6.53
CA TYR A 86 23.50 38.66 7.51
C TYR A 86 23.99 40.02 8.01
N GLY A 87 23.56 40.41 9.21
CA GLY A 87 24.02 41.62 9.88
C GLY A 87 25.27 41.40 10.74
N PRO A 88 25.87 42.47 11.28
CA PRO A 88 27.08 42.39 12.13
C PRO A 88 26.88 41.60 13.44
N ASN A 89 25.63 41.36 13.85
CA ASN A 89 25.26 40.61 15.04
C ASN A 89 24.66 39.22 14.72
N GLY A 90 24.80 38.76 13.47
CA GLY A 90 24.21 37.51 12.99
C GLY A 90 23.01 37.71 12.05
N PRO A 91 22.33 36.62 11.67
CA PRO A 91 21.24 36.66 10.70
C PRO A 91 20.01 37.38 11.27
N VAL A 92 19.47 38.33 10.50
CA VAL A 92 18.19 39.01 10.75
C VAL A 92 17.23 38.58 9.65
N HIS A 93 16.04 38.09 10.03
CA HIS A 93 14.99 37.73 9.08
C HIS A 93 13.69 38.44 9.44
N TRP A 94 12.84 38.66 8.44
CA TRP A 94 11.51 39.24 8.63
C TRP A 94 10.44 38.15 8.52
N ASN A 95 9.53 38.12 9.49
CA ASN A 95 8.32 37.31 9.40
C ASN A 95 7.31 38.05 8.50
N LEU A 96 7.19 37.57 7.26
CA LEU A 96 6.39 38.17 6.19
C LEU A 96 5.30 37.19 5.75
N ASN A 97 4.30 37.75 5.06
CA ASN A 97 3.19 36.99 4.50
C ASN A 97 3.01 37.33 3.02
N HIS A 98 2.59 36.34 2.22
CA HIS A 98 2.19 36.50 0.82
C HIS A 98 3.31 37.08 -0.05
N LEU A 99 4.32 36.27 -0.33
CA LEU A 99 5.42 36.61 -1.22
C LEU A 99 5.32 35.80 -2.51
N ARG A 100 5.41 36.48 -3.66
CA ARG A 100 5.42 35.83 -4.97
C ARG A 100 6.63 36.24 -5.79
N ILE A 101 7.27 35.26 -6.45
CA ILE A 101 8.32 35.51 -7.46
C ILE A 101 7.89 34.81 -8.75
N THR A 102 7.83 35.54 -9.87
CA THR A 102 7.30 35.00 -11.13
C THR A 102 8.03 35.47 -12.39
N ASN A 103 7.89 34.68 -13.47
CA ASN A 103 8.09 35.09 -14.86
C ASN A 103 9.51 35.58 -15.21
N GLY A 104 10.53 34.74 -15.10
CA GLY A 104 11.87 35.06 -15.59
C GLY A 104 12.97 34.08 -15.19
N ASN A 105 14.22 34.55 -15.18
CA ASN A 105 15.38 33.69 -14.98
C ASN A 105 16.14 34.07 -13.70
N ILE A 106 16.55 33.06 -12.93
CA ILE A 106 17.41 33.23 -11.76
C ILE A 106 18.66 32.38 -11.96
N VAL A 107 19.83 33.01 -11.93
CA VAL A 107 21.10 32.36 -12.27
C VAL A 107 22.11 32.60 -11.15
N GLN A 108 22.66 31.53 -10.60
CA GLN A 108 23.84 31.66 -9.75
C GLN A 108 25.08 31.94 -10.61
N GLY A 109 25.81 32.99 -10.26
CA GLY A 109 27.05 33.40 -10.91
C GLY A 109 28.27 32.57 -10.51
N ALA A 110 29.45 33.09 -10.86
CA ALA A 110 30.71 32.36 -10.72
C ALA A 110 31.19 32.14 -9.27
N GLY A 111 30.57 32.79 -8.28
CA GLY A 111 30.97 32.69 -6.87
C GLY A 111 30.67 31.34 -6.23
N LYS A 112 29.63 30.63 -6.68
CA LYS A 112 29.27 29.26 -6.25
C LYS A 112 29.32 29.00 -4.74
N GLY A 113 28.90 29.99 -3.96
CA GLY A 113 28.98 29.93 -2.50
C GLY A 113 28.17 28.79 -1.91
N TYR A 114 28.65 28.29 -0.77
CA TYR A 114 27.99 27.27 0.05
C TYR A 114 26.57 27.73 0.45
N LYS A 115 25.56 26.85 0.36
CA LYS A 115 24.15 27.16 0.72
C LYS A 115 23.56 28.41 0.07
N SER A 116 24.12 28.82 -1.07
CA SER A 116 23.68 30.01 -1.79
C SER A 116 22.45 29.72 -2.66
N HIS A 117 21.31 29.44 -2.03
CA HIS A 117 20.06 29.07 -2.69
C HIS A 117 19.56 30.17 -3.65
N ALA A 118 18.89 29.80 -4.74
CA ALA A 118 18.35 30.81 -5.66
C ALA A 118 17.19 31.58 -5.02
N ILE A 119 16.31 30.88 -4.33
CA ILE A 119 15.26 31.45 -3.48
C ILE A 119 15.37 30.82 -2.09
N PHE A 120 15.55 31.64 -1.06
CA PHE A 120 15.59 31.22 0.34
C PHE A 120 14.51 31.92 1.16
N PHE A 121 13.65 31.12 1.79
CA PHE A 121 12.61 31.63 2.67
C PHE A 121 12.70 30.96 4.04
N LYS A 122 12.72 31.78 5.09
CA LYS A 122 12.76 31.33 6.48
C LYS A 122 11.62 31.93 7.29
N GLU A 123 10.83 31.09 7.95
CA GLU A 123 9.75 31.52 8.87
C GLU A 123 8.72 32.46 8.19
N LEU A 124 8.09 31.98 7.10
CA LEU A 124 7.13 32.72 6.27
C LEU A 124 5.81 31.98 6.11
N SER A 125 4.73 32.73 5.92
CA SER A 125 3.41 32.19 5.56
C SER A 125 3.03 32.61 4.13
N ASN A 126 2.50 31.69 3.34
CA ASN A 126 2.04 31.89 1.95
C ASN A 126 3.14 32.38 1.00
N ILE A 127 3.81 31.44 0.35
CA ILE A 127 4.79 31.70 -0.71
C ILE A 127 4.29 31.16 -2.05
N GLU A 128 4.54 31.89 -3.13
CA GLU A 128 4.29 31.45 -4.50
C GLU A 128 5.56 31.65 -5.35
N ALA A 129 5.99 30.59 -6.04
CA ALA A 129 7.09 30.66 -7.01
C ALA A 129 6.66 29.99 -8.30
N ASP A 130 6.56 30.76 -9.38
CA ASP A 130 5.96 30.28 -10.62
C ASP A 130 6.57 30.82 -11.91
N HIS A 131 6.56 30.03 -12.99
CA HIS A 131 7.08 30.42 -14.31
C HIS A 131 8.55 30.90 -14.28
N LEU A 132 9.37 30.31 -13.41
CA LEU A 132 10.79 30.64 -13.26
C LEU A 132 11.69 29.63 -13.99
N ASN A 133 12.75 30.11 -14.61
CA ASN A 133 13.89 29.29 -15.04
C ASN A 133 15.05 29.50 -14.05
N ILE A 134 15.33 28.49 -13.23
CA ILE A 134 16.33 28.58 -12.16
C ILE A 134 17.54 27.75 -12.55
N THR A 135 18.72 28.35 -12.58
CA THR A 135 20.00 27.65 -12.75
C THR A 135 20.91 27.98 -11.59
N TYR A 136 21.39 26.96 -10.90
CA TYR A 136 22.30 27.15 -9.77
C TYR A 136 23.43 26.13 -9.78
N SER A 137 24.51 26.46 -9.08
CA SER A 137 25.69 25.61 -8.96
C SER A 137 26.47 25.98 -7.70
N GLY A 138 26.75 25.00 -6.85
CA GLY A 138 27.49 25.20 -5.62
C GLY A 138 27.25 24.01 -4.69
N ASP A 139 28.02 23.95 -3.61
CA ASP A 139 27.87 22.87 -2.63
C ASP A 139 26.69 23.18 -1.69
N ASP A 140 25.85 22.17 -1.45
CA ASP A 140 24.68 22.24 -0.55
C ASP A 140 23.67 23.34 -0.93
N VAL A 141 23.49 23.57 -2.24
CA VAL A 141 22.58 24.59 -2.80
C VAL A 141 21.26 23.96 -3.27
N GLU A 142 20.17 24.69 -3.07
CA GLU A 142 18.81 24.34 -3.49
C GLU A 142 18.32 25.43 -4.46
N GLY A 143 17.44 25.07 -5.38
CA GLY A 143 16.80 26.04 -6.26
C GLY A 143 15.82 26.90 -5.46
N ILE A 144 14.84 26.25 -4.85
CA ILE A 144 13.84 26.88 -4.00
C ILE A 144 13.89 26.22 -2.64
N THR A 145 14.07 27.01 -1.59
CA THR A 145 14.02 26.52 -0.23
C THR A 145 13.10 27.35 0.64
N ALA A 146 12.22 26.66 1.36
CA ALA A 146 11.26 27.26 2.28
C ALA A 146 11.29 26.49 3.60
N LYS A 147 11.86 27.09 4.64
CA LYS A 147 12.09 26.45 5.94
C LYS A 147 11.36 27.20 7.06
N GLY A 148 10.40 26.56 7.70
CA GLY A 148 9.69 27.04 8.88
C GLY A 148 9.94 26.13 10.08
N SER A 149 10.50 26.68 11.17
CA SER A 149 10.70 25.97 12.44
C SER A 149 9.67 26.32 13.51
N SER A 150 8.73 27.23 13.22
CA SER A 150 7.79 27.75 14.23
C SER A 150 6.43 28.19 13.67
N TYR A 151 6.20 28.05 12.37
CA TYR A 151 4.99 28.51 11.67
C TYR A 151 4.65 27.58 10.51
N ASP A 152 3.36 27.54 10.17
CA ASP A 152 2.85 26.86 8.99
C ASP A 152 3.35 27.57 7.73
N VAL A 153 3.88 26.78 6.80
CA VAL A 153 4.35 27.24 5.50
C VAL A 153 3.35 26.79 4.46
N ASN A 154 2.46 27.70 4.05
CA ASN A 154 1.67 27.50 2.84
C ASN A 154 2.54 27.82 1.63
N ALA A 155 2.68 26.90 0.69
CA ALA A 155 3.56 27.08 -0.46
C ALA A 155 2.92 26.58 -1.75
N GLN A 156 2.96 27.41 -2.79
CA GLN A 156 2.62 27.03 -4.15
C GLN A 156 3.86 27.16 -5.02
N ILE A 157 4.41 26.04 -5.46
CA ILE A 157 5.63 26.02 -6.28
C ILE A 157 5.29 25.30 -7.57
N HIS A 158 5.12 26.05 -8.66
CA HIS A 158 4.59 25.45 -9.88
C HIS A 158 5.04 26.08 -11.20
N ASP A 159 4.93 25.33 -12.29
CA ASP A 159 5.29 25.78 -13.64
C ASP A 159 6.73 26.31 -13.74
N ASN A 160 7.65 25.82 -12.89
CA ASN A 160 9.05 26.22 -12.91
C ASN A 160 9.91 25.20 -13.67
N LYS A 161 11.02 25.69 -14.22
CA LYS A 161 12.10 24.86 -14.76
C LYS A 161 13.35 25.06 -13.90
N ILE A 162 13.81 24.01 -13.24
CA ILE A 162 14.92 24.06 -12.30
C ILE A 162 16.05 23.17 -12.83
N TYR A 163 17.22 23.79 -13.01
CA TYR A 163 18.39 23.18 -13.62
C TYR A 163 19.59 23.20 -12.66
N PRO A 164 19.71 22.21 -11.76
CA PRO A 164 20.89 22.01 -10.94
C PRO A 164 22.11 21.72 -11.84
N LYS A 165 23.18 22.53 -11.75
CA LYS A 165 24.40 22.38 -12.58
C LYS A 165 25.64 21.96 -11.78
N GLY A 166 25.44 21.19 -10.71
CA GLY A 166 26.53 20.54 -10.00
C GLY A 166 26.31 20.39 -8.50
N GLY A 167 27.07 19.45 -7.95
CA GLY A 167 27.33 19.19 -6.54
C GLY A 167 28.25 17.97 -6.47
N LYS A 168 29.57 18.16 -6.46
CA LYS A 168 30.55 17.05 -6.43
C LYS A 168 30.86 16.58 -5.00
N LYS A 169 30.26 17.20 -3.98
CA LYS A 169 30.57 16.89 -2.60
C LYS A 169 29.41 17.32 -1.72
N SER A 170 28.60 16.37 -1.25
CA SER A 170 27.78 16.66 -0.09
C SER A 170 28.69 16.73 1.12
N LEU A 171 28.71 17.89 1.80
CA LEU A 171 29.34 17.97 3.12
C LEU A 171 28.38 17.48 4.21
N ASN A 172 27.09 17.33 3.88
CA ASN A 172 26.04 16.90 4.81
C ASN A 172 24.84 16.31 4.03
N HIS A 173 24.95 15.06 3.55
CA HIS A 173 23.88 14.42 2.76
C HIS A 173 22.60 14.21 3.57
N PHE A 174 22.70 14.13 4.90
CA PHE A 174 21.55 14.10 5.82
C PHE A 174 20.85 15.46 5.94
N GLY A 175 21.40 16.52 5.34
CA GLY A 175 20.83 17.86 5.32
C GLY A 175 19.58 18.01 4.46
N GLY A 176 19.24 17.00 3.66
CA GLY A 176 17.98 16.95 2.90
C GLY A 176 17.91 17.91 1.70
N PHE A 177 19.06 18.27 1.12
CA PHE A 177 19.13 19.23 0.02
C PHE A 177 18.41 18.72 -1.24
N ALA A 178 17.59 19.58 -1.84
CA ALA A 178 16.84 19.26 -3.05
C ALA A 178 16.76 20.44 -4.04
N ALA A 179 16.33 20.18 -5.27
CA ALA A 179 15.99 21.28 -6.18
C ALA A 179 14.85 22.14 -5.62
N ILE A 180 13.87 21.49 -4.99
CA ILE A 180 12.83 22.12 -4.16
C ILE A 180 12.87 21.48 -2.77
N GLY A 181 13.31 22.24 -1.77
CA GLY A 181 13.37 21.82 -0.37
C GLY A 181 12.35 22.58 0.46
N VAL A 182 11.35 21.88 1.01
CA VAL A 182 10.37 22.48 1.93
C VAL A 182 10.49 21.80 3.28
N GLY A 183 10.72 22.58 4.32
CA GLY A 183 10.69 22.11 5.71
C GLY A 183 9.69 22.94 6.49
N ALA A 184 8.70 22.32 7.11
CA ALA A 184 7.66 23.07 7.80
C ALA A 184 7.16 22.33 9.05
N THR A 185 6.49 23.09 9.93
CA THR A 185 5.76 22.56 11.08
C THR A 185 4.26 22.35 10.79
N GLY A 186 3.81 22.63 9.55
CA GLY A 186 2.40 22.74 9.12
C GLY A 186 2.26 23.48 7.78
N GLY A 187 1.04 23.57 7.24
CA GLY A 187 0.66 24.36 6.06
C GLY A 187 0.28 23.57 4.80
N ASP A 188 -0.56 24.17 3.95
CA ASP A 188 -0.97 23.61 2.65
C ASP A 188 0.14 23.83 1.61
N ILE A 189 0.69 22.72 1.10
CA ILE A 189 1.85 22.75 0.20
C ILE A 189 1.49 22.05 -1.10
N ASP A 190 1.47 22.81 -2.19
CA ASP A 190 1.24 22.33 -3.54
C ASP A 190 2.52 22.52 -4.37
N ILE A 191 3.11 21.42 -4.83
CA ILE A 191 4.27 21.42 -5.72
C ILE A 191 3.87 20.71 -7.01
N TYR A 192 3.64 21.46 -8.10
CA TYR A 192 3.09 20.88 -9.32
C TYR A 192 3.58 21.48 -10.62
N ASN A 193 3.51 20.73 -11.73
CA ASN A 193 3.94 21.17 -13.06
C ASN A 193 5.39 21.68 -13.14
N ASN A 194 6.28 21.29 -12.23
CA ASN A 194 7.68 21.67 -12.31
C ASN A 194 8.48 20.70 -13.18
N GLU A 195 9.47 21.21 -13.89
CA GLU A 195 10.47 20.45 -14.65
C GLU A 195 11.83 20.57 -13.93
N ILE A 196 12.32 19.47 -13.39
CA ILE A 196 13.58 19.41 -12.64
C ILE A 196 14.54 18.48 -13.38
N GLU A 197 15.60 19.05 -13.96
CA GLU A 197 16.60 18.28 -14.72
C GLU A 197 18.02 18.77 -14.45
N GLY A 198 18.92 17.86 -14.11
CA GLY A 198 20.34 18.17 -13.97
C GLY A 198 21.08 17.33 -12.94
N THR A 199 22.24 17.83 -12.51
CA THR A 199 23.11 17.14 -11.55
C THR A 199 22.96 17.79 -10.17
N GLY A 200 22.39 17.06 -9.22
CA GLY A 200 22.11 17.53 -7.86
C GLY A 200 21.76 16.37 -6.91
N TYR A 201 21.33 16.67 -5.69
CA TYR A 201 21.06 15.65 -4.66
C TYR A 201 19.69 14.99 -4.83
N SER A 202 18.62 15.70 -4.46
CA SER A 202 17.24 15.22 -4.60
C SER A 202 16.40 16.16 -5.45
N GLY A 203 15.29 15.67 -6.01
CA GLY A 203 14.36 16.50 -6.78
C GLY A 203 13.53 17.39 -5.87
N ILE A 204 12.58 16.78 -5.17
CA ILE A 204 11.69 17.44 -4.21
C ILE A 204 11.88 16.78 -2.85
N SER A 205 12.13 17.58 -1.83
CA SER A 205 12.27 17.09 -0.46
C SER A 205 11.32 17.84 0.45
N TYR A 206 10.54 17.07 1.22
CA TYR A 206 9.74 17.55 2.31
C TYR A 206 10.25 16.95 3.63
N ARG A 207 10.56 17.81 4.60
CA ARG A 207 10.87 17.38 5.97
C ARG A 207 9.93 18.06 6.94
N TYR A 208 9.10 17.25 7.57
CA TYR A 208 8.23 17.69 8.64
C TYR A 208 8.98 17.69 9.98
N THR A 209 8.85 18.78 10.74
CA THR A 209 9.31 18.87 12.13
C THR A 209 8.13 19.34 12.99
N PRO A 210 7.56 18.47 13.83
CA PRO A 210 6.31 18.76 14.54
C PRO A 210 6.46 19.83 15.62
N LEU A 211 5.45 20.69 15.68
CA LEU A 211 5.09 21.41 16.91
C LEU A 211 3.61 21.21 17.29
N ARG A 212 2.76 20.72 16.36
CA ARG A 212 1.31 20.51 16.51
C ARG A 212 0.83 19.42 15.53
N PRO A 213 -0.27 18.70 15.82
CA PRO A 213 -0.87 17.76 14.86
C PRO A 213 -1.29 18.49 13.58
N MET A 214 -0.99 17.93 12.41
CA MET A 214 -1.39 18.49 11.12
C MET A 214 -2.86 18.25 10.81
N THR A 215 -3.48 19.24 10.17
CA THR A 215 -4.77 19.12 9.46
C THR A 215 -4.61 19.41 7.95
N ASP A 216 -3.37 19.53 7.49
CA ASP A 216 -3.01 20.21 6.24
C ASP A 216 -2.54 19.22 5.18
N THR A 217 -2.64 19.59 3.90
CA THR A 217 -2.38 18.69 2.77
C THR A 217 -1.07 19.00 2.04
N LEU A 218 -0.27 17.96 1.76
CA LEU A 218 0.90 18.03 0.88
C LEU A 218 0.58 17.35 -0.46
N HIS A 219 0.54 18.12 -1.54
CA HIS A 219 0.38 17.60 -2.89
C HIS A 219 1.65 17.78 -3.71
N ILE A 220 2.20 16.69 -4.21
CA ILE A 220 3.33 16.68 -5.16
C ILE A 220 2.83 16.03 -6.44
N THR A 221 2.38 16.84 -7.41
CA THR A 221 1.68 16.30 -8.59
C THR A 221 2.15 16.85 -9.92
N ASN A 222 2.04 16.06 -11.00
CA ASN A 222 2.34 16.52 -12.36
C ASN A 222 3.77 17.08 -12.56
N ASN A 223 4.73 16.70 -11.72
CA ASN A 223 6.13 17.13 -11.89
C ASN A 223 6.89 16.17 -12.81
N THR A 224 7.84 16.72 -13.57
CA THR A 224 8.81 15.95 -14.36
C THR A 224 10.18 16.05 -13.68
N ILE A 225 10.75 14.92 -13.26
CA ILE A 225 12.00 14.87 -12.50
C ILE A 225 12.99 13.91 -13.17
N LYS A 226 14.15 14.44 -13.53
CA LYS A 226 15.24 13.73 -14.20
C LYS A 226 16.59 14.18 -13.64
N MET A 227 16.97 13.58 -12.51
CA MET A 227 18.24 13.90 -11.86
C MET A 227 19.36 12.94 -12.29
N ASP A 228 20.57 13.46 -12.27
CA ASP A 228 21.83 12.71 -12.31
C ASP A 228 22.51 12.91 -10.95
N THR A 229 22.12 12.10 -9.99
CA THR A 229 22.55 12.22 -8.60
C THR A 229 23.94 11.59 -8.40
N PRO A 230 24.91 12.35 -7.84
CA PRO A 230 26.26 11.85 -7.54
C PRO A 230 26.42 11.28 -6.11
N VAL A 231 25.33 10.99 -5.40
CA VAL A 231 25.30 10.48 -4.01
C VAL A 231 24.37 9.26 -3.89
N ARG A 232 24.54 8.43 -2.86
CA ARG A 232 23.79 7.17 -2.69
C ARG A 232 22.29 7.37 -2.41
N ASP A 233 21.92 8.36 -1.60
CA ASP A 233 20.53 8.56 -1.14
C ASP A 233 19.81 9.72 -1.86
N GLY A 234 20.08 9.90 -3.15
CA GLY A 234 19.39 10.88 -3.99
C GLY A 234 18.05 10.39 -4.51
N TYR A 235 16.96 10.91 -3.93
CA TYR A 235 15.60 10.55 -4.34
C TYR A 235 14.98 11.64 -5.24
N ALA A 236 14.18 11.22 -6.20
CA ALA A 236 13.35 12.14 -6.97
C ALA A 236 12.38 12.91 -6.05
N ILE A 237 11.73 12.19 -5.13
CA ILE A 237 10.84 12.76 -4.12
C ILE A 237 11.15 12.08 -2.78
N SER A 238 11.34 12.87 -1.73
CA SER A 238 11.48 12.36 -0.37
C SER A 238 10.57 13.10 0.61
N ILE A 239 9.79 12.35 1.39
CA ILE A 239 8.99 12.85 2.52
C ILE A 239 9.54 12.22 3.79
N SER A 240 9.95 13.07 4.74
CA SER A 240 10.49 12.64 6.03
C SER A 240 9.73 13.25 7.21
N SER A 241 9.57 12.49 8.29
CA SER A 241 8.93 12.93 9.53
C SER A 241 9.61 12.34 10.78
N SER A 242 9.71 13.12 11.85
CA SER A 242 10.23 12.63 13.13
C SER A 242 9.16 12.13 14.10
N THR A 243 7.88 12.35 13.80
CA THR A 243 6.73 11.97 14.63
C THR A 243 5.68 11.20 13.87
N GLY A 244 4.83 10.49 14.64
CA GLY A 244 3.84 9.52 14.19
C GLY A 244 2.58 10.17 13.73
N ASP A 245 2.76 11.26 13.00
CA ASP A 245 1.71 12.20 12.68
C ASP A 245 1.08 11.80 11.36
N GLU A 246 -0.21 12.10 11.24
CA GLU A 246 -1.01 11.97 10.01
C GLU A 246 -0.57 13.06 9.02
N ILE A 247 0.57 12.90 8.36
CA ILE A 247 0.95 13.77 7.24
C ILE A 247 0.10 13.33 6.05
N GLY A 248 -1.04 13.98 5.86
CA GLY A 248 -1.87 13.79 4.66
C GLY A 248 -1.11 14.23 3.41
N PHE A 249 -0.56 13.27 2.66
CA PHE A 249 0.12 13.55 1.39
C PHE A 249 -0.48 12.80 0.20
N GLU A 250 -0.37 13.42 -0.98
CA GLU A 250 -0.62 12.81 -2.28
C GLU A 250 0.59 13.03 -3.17
N ILE A 251 1.19 11.94 -3.65
CA ILE A 251 2.19 11.96 -4.71
C ILE A 251 1.58 11.33 -5.96
N ALA A 252 1.17 12.15 -6.92
CA ALA A 252 0.40 11.66 -8.05
C ALA A 252 0.77 12.24 -9.41
N ASN A 253 0.64 11.44 -10.48
CA ASN A 253 0.84 11.88 -11.87
C ASN A 253 2.25 12.45 -12.15
N ASN A 254 3.26 12.09 -11.38
CA ASN A 254 4.63 12.54 -11.62
C ASN A 254 5.32 11.63 -12.65
N TYR A 255 6.18 12.24 -13.48
CA TYR A 255 7.07 11.54 -14.41
C TYR A 255 8.50 11.60 -13.88
N ILE A 256 8.97 10.48 -13.32
CA ILE A 256 10.30 10.31 -12.76
C ILE A 256 11.11 9.42 -13.69
N ASN A 257 12.21 9.95 -14.23
CA ASN A 257 13.12 9.21 -15.10
C ASN A 257 14.56 9.57 -14.76
N GLN A 258 15.07 8.93 -13.70
CA GLN A 258 16.40 9.21 -13.16
C GLN A 258 17.49 8.73 -14.12
N ILE A 259 18.48 9.58 -14.37
CA ILE A 259 19.73 9.18 -15.04
C ILE A 259 20.56 8.36 -14.05
N SER A 260 20.72 8.90 -12.85
CA SER A 260 21.27 8.25 -11.66
C SER A 260 20.49 8.75 -10.44
N GLY A 261 19.96 7.86 -9.62
CA GLY A 261 19.16 8.19 -8.45
C GLY A 261 17.97 7.24 -8.24
N ARG A 262 17.26 7.46 -7.15
CA ARG A 262 16.11 6.68 -6.71
C ARG A 262 14.80 7.43 -6.95
N GLY A 263 13.69 6.73 -6.82
CA GLY A 263 12.36 7.28 -7.07
C GLY A 263 11.82 8.00 -5.83
N ILE A 264 10.87 7.38 -5.15
CA ILE A 264 10.12 8.00 -4.04
C ILE A 264 10.54 7.38 -2.71
N LEU A 265 10.87 8.21 -1.71
CA LEU A 265 11.11 7.81 -0.33
C LEU A 265 10.05 8.41 0.59
N ILE A 266 9.47 7.57 1.44
CA ILE A 266 8.70 7.98 2.61
C ILE A 266 9.39 7.39 3.84
N ASN A 267 9.90 8.23 4.75
CA ASN A 267 10.69 7.75 5.88
C ASN A 267 10.47 8.49 7.21
N GLY A 268 10.62 7.77 8.31
CA GLY A 268 10.86 8.37 9.63
C GLY A 268 12.29 8.91 9.81
N ASP A 269 12.57 9.51 10.97
CA ASP A 269 13.86 10.14 11.37
C ASP A 269 14.96 9.11 11.69
N TYR A 270 15.18 8.14 10.80
CA TYR A 270 16.32 7.22 10.79
C TYR A 270 16.57 6.44 12.11
N THR A 271 15.55 6.35 12.97
CA THR A 271 15.52 5.44 14.12
C THR A 271 14.36 4.47 13.93
N ASP A 272 14.57 3.23 14.34
CA ASP A 272 13.62 2.13 14.09
C ASP A 272 12.32 2.25 14.91
N ASP A 273 12.39 2.99 16.01
CA ASP A 273 11.27 3.39 16.85
C ASP A 273 10.60 4.68 16.34
N SER A 274 11.14 5.31 15.30
CA SER A 274 10.52 6.50 14.73
C SER A 274 9.13 6.10 14.23
N PRO A 275 8.08 6.80 14.66
CA PRO A 275 6.74 6.48 14.23
C PRO A 275 6.45 6.89 12.77
N GLY A 276 7.34 7.69 12.14
CA GLY A 276 7.31 8.00 10.71
C GLY A 276 6.04 8.73 10.22
N PRO A 277 6.02 9.14 8.94
CA PRO A 277 4.84 9.74 8.32
C PRO A 277 3.69 8.71 8.24
N GLY A 278 2.51 9.08 8.73
CA GLY A 278 1.28 8.31 8.65
C GLY A 278 0.29 8.90 7.63
N THR A 279 -0.46 8.05 6.94
CA THR A 279 -1.62 8.42 6.07
C THR A 279 -1.24 9.19 4.80
N GLY A 280 -1.10 8.51 3.67
CA GLY A 280 -0.85 9.16 2.40
C GLY A 280 -1.04 8.24 1.21
N THR A 281 -1.02 8.82 0.02
CA THR A 281 -1.22 8.07 -1.22
C THR A 281 -0.10 8.34 -2.23
N ILE A 282 0.28 7.29 -2.96
CA ILE A 282 1.27 7.36 -4.07
C ILE A 282 0.63 6.68 -5.26
N HIS A 283 0.23 7.44 -6.28
CA HIS A 283 -0.49 6.84 -7.41
C HIS A 283 -0.30 7.49 -8.77
N ASP A 284 -0.58 6.71 -9.82
CA ASP A 284 -0.53 7.16 -11.21
C ASP A 284 0.82 7.78 -11.61
N ASN A 285 1.91 7.43 -10.93
CA ASN A 285 3.26 7.91 -11.26
C ASN A 285 3.93 6.96 -12.26
N TYR A 286 4.73 7.53 -13.16
CA TYR A 286 5.72 6.78 -13.95
C TYR A 286 7.09 6.95 -13.29
N ILE A 287 7.74 5.85 -12.93
CA ILE A 287 9.01 5.84 -12.19
C ILE A 287 10.00 4.93 -12.90
N GLU A 288 11.09 5.50 -13.41
CA GLU A 288 12.24 4.77 -13.95
C GLU A 288 13.52 5.18 -13.23
N VAL A 289 14.22 4.21 -12.63
CA VAL A 289 15.37 4.44 -11.75
C VAL A 289 16.57 3.56 -12.08
N ARG A 290 17.76 4.12 -11.87
CA ARG A 290 19.08 3.53 -12.07
C ARG A 290 20.01 4.19 -11.05
N GLU A 291 20.95 3.47 -10.45
CA GLU A 291 21.88 4.07 -9.50
C GLU A 291 23.31 3.81 -9.94
N ALA A 292 24.04 4.89 -10.23
CA ALA A 292 25.46 4.82 -10.56
C ALA A 292 26.32 4.87 -9.29
N HIS A 293 27.63 4.63 -9.44
CA HIS A 293 28.60 4.65 -8.33
C HIS A 293 28.53 5.97 -7.55
N ASP A 294 28.46 5.83 -6.24
CA ASP A 294 28.58 6.94 -5.32
C ASP A 294 30.05 7.36 -5.27
N THR A 295 30.43 8.34 -6.07
CA THR A 295 31.86 8.72 -6.16
C THR A 295 32.39 9.44 -4.91
N TYR A 296 31.54 9.73 -3.91
CA TYR A 296 31.89 10.71 -2.88
C TYR A 296 31.54 10.34 -1.44
N GLU A 297 30.46 9.60 -1.20
CA GLU A 297 29.99 9.31 0.15
C GLU A 297 30.40 7.89 0.59
N TYR A 298 30.19 6.90 -0.26
CA TYR A 298 30.70 5.54 -0.09
C TYR A 298 31.48 5.12 -1.32
N ASP A 299 32.66 4.53 -1.18
CA ASP A 299 33.41 3.98 -2.33
C ASP A 299 32.78 2.66 -2.85
N THR A 300 31.44 2.63 -2.96
CA THR A 300 30.61 1.50 -3.34
C THR A 300 29.49 1.97 -4.27
N ALA A 301 28.87 1.04 -5.00
CA ALA A 301 27.60 1.32 -5.63
C ALA A 301 26.48 1.39 -4.57
N GLY A 302 25.34 1.96 -4.94
CA GLY A 302 24.11 1.85 -4.17
C GLY A 302 22.99 1.18 -4.96
N SER A 303 21.84 0.99 -4.32
CA SER A 303 20.76 0.16 -4.86
C SER A 303 19.58 0.97 -5.40
N SER A 304 19.38 0.92 -6.72
CA SER A 304 18.29 1.65 -7.36
C SER A 304 16.94 1.20 -6.79
N THR A 305 16.11 2.15 -6.37
CA THR A 305 14.83 1.83 -5.75
C THR A 305 13.70 2.70 -6.29
N GLY A 306 12.62 2.08 -6.72
CA GLY A 306 11.45 2.76 -7.28
C GLY A 306 10.65 3.51 -6.23
N ILE A 307 10.00 2.77 -5.32
CA ILE A 307 9.27 3.34 -4.18
C ILE A 307 9.75 2.68 -2.89
N THR A 308 10.09 3.47 -1.90
CA THR A 308 10.56 3.02 -0.59
C THR A 308 9.70 3.57 0.54
N LEU A 309 9.23 2.69 1.42
CA LEU A 309 8.74 3.05 2.75
C LEU A 309 9.78 2.59 3.78
N ARG A 310 10.18 3.44 4.72
CA ARG A 310 11.15 3.12 5.78
C ARG A 310 10.77 3.76 7.13
N PHE A 311 11.31 3.22 8.21
CA PHE A 311 11.30 3.81 9.56
C PHE A 311 9.92 4.33 10.01
N GLY A 312 8.96 3.42 10.18
CA GLY A 312 7.65 3.74 10.75
C GLY A 312 6.59 4.25 9.79
N ALA A 313 6.88 4.46 8.50
CA ALA A 313 5.86 4.83 7.52
C ALA A 313 4.67 3.84 7.53
N HIS A 314 3.46 4.35 7.73
CA HIS A 314 2.25 3.55 8.00
C HIS A 314 0.99 4.16 7.37
N ASN A 315 -0.04 3.34 7.18
CA ASN A 315 -1.31 3.73 6.53
C ASN A 315 -1.11 4.35 5.12
N ILE A 316 -0.10 3.93 4.37
CA ILE A 316 0.17 4.43 3.02
C ILE A 316 -0.48 3.52 1.98
N GLU A 317 -1.18 4.11 1.01
CA GLU A 317 -1.77 3.40 -0.13
C GLU A 317 -0.99 3.71 -1.42
N ILE A 318 -0.40 2.69 -2.03
CA ILE A 318 0.45 2.78 -3.23
C ILE A 318 -0.26 2.07 -4.37
N TYR A 319 -0.70 2.81 -5.39
CA TYR A 319 -1.50 2.19 -6.45
C TYR A 319 -1.39 2.80 -7.84
N ASN A 320 -1.70 2.03 -8.89
CA ASN A 320 -1.66 2.46 -10.29
C ASN A 320 -0.31 3.06 -10.76
N ASN A 321 0.80 2.79 -10.06
CA ASN A 321 2.11 3.26 -10.49
C ASN A 321 2.72 2.31 -11.52
N ILE A 322 3.51 2.86 -12.45
CA ILE A 322 4.39 2.10 -13.34
C ILE A 322 5.82 2.30 -12.84
N VAL A 323 6.45 1.23 -12.35
CA VAL A 323 7.79 1.27 -11.75
C VAL A 323 8.76 0.40 -12.56
N LYS A 324 9.90 0.98 -12.93
CA LYS A 324 11.02 0.30 -13.60
C LYS A 324 12.32 0.56 -12.85
N ALA A 325 12.98 -0.51 -12.41
CA ALA A 325 14.28 -0.42 -11.74
C ALA A 325 15.31 -1.33 -12.41
N PHE A 326 16.57 -0.91 -12.43
CA PHE A 326 17.64 -1.60 -13.17
C PHE A 326 18.88 -1.82 -12.31
N ALA A 327 19.43 -3.04 -12.38
CA ALA A 327 20.65 -3.50 -11.70
C ALA A 327 21.72 -3.99 -12.70
N GLY A 328 22.95 -4.20 -12.21
CA GLY A 328 24.06 -4.83 -12.96
C GLY A 328 24.86 -3.92 -13.90
N GLN A 329 25.75 -4.54 -14.70
CA GLN A 329 26.80 -3.96 -15.57
C GLN A 329 26.41 -2.84 -16.58
N ASN A 330 25.15 -2.44 -16.68
CA ASN A 330 24.71 -1.27 -17.47
C ASN A 330 23.83 -0.28 -16.69
N ALA A 331 23.39 -0.66 -15.49
CA ALA A 331 22.81 0.28 -14.53
C ALA A 331 23.92 0.99 -13.73
N CYS A 332 25.02 0.27 -13.46
CA CYS A 332 26.27 0.78 -12.93
C CYS A 332 27.31 0.93 -14.06
N PRO A 333 28.10 2.03 -14.13
CA PRO A 333 29.11 2.23 -15.17
C PRO A 333 30.14 1.08 -15.30
N SER A 334 30.63 0.77 -16.51
CA SER A 334 31.51 -0.38 -16.77
C SER A 334 32.98 -0.20 -16.35
N SER A 335 33.36 0.90 -15.71
CA SER A 335 34.75 1.26 -15.39
C SER A 335 35.30 0.63 -14.10
N PHE A 336 34.56 -0.26 -13.45
CA PHE A 336 34.91 -0.78 -12.12
C PHE A 336 35.63 -2.13 -12.19
N THR A 337 36.77 -2.23 -11.49
CA THR A 337 37.62 -3.42 -11.43
C THR A 337 37.42 -4.26 -10.16
N PHE A 338 36.50 -3.87 -9.30
CA PHE A 338 36.06 -4.62 -8.11
C PHE A 338 34.60 -5.04 -8.31
N ASN A 339 34.23 -6.25 -7.90
CA ASN A 339 32.84 -6.71 -7.82
C ASN A 339 32.12 -5.82 -6.80
N PRO A 340 31.37 -4.77 -7.19
CA PRO A 340 30.78 -3.86 -6.21
C PRO A 340 29.55 -4.57 -5.62
N PRO A 341 29.51 -4.88 -4.31
CA PRO A 341 28.47 -5.73 -3.74
C PRO A 341 27.03 -5.21 -3.89
N ASP A 342 26.83 -3.94 -4.26
CA ASP A 342 25.58 -3.22 -4.01
C ASP A 342 24.86 -2.64 -5.25
N CYS A 343 25.18 -3.08 -6.48
CA CYS A 343 24.48 -2.69 -7.72
C CYS A 343 23.08 -3.34 -7.87
N ASN A 344 22.31 -3.36 -6.78
CA ASN A 344 21.02 -4.01 -6.68
C ASN A 344 19.88 -3.10 -7.18
N ALA A 345 18.71 -3.67 -7.41
CA ALA A 345 17.51 -2.95 -7.80
C ALA A 345 16.27 -3.47 -7.07
N PHE A 346 15.43 -2.54 -6.61
CA PHE A 346 14.20 -2.83 -5.89
C PHE A 346 13.05 -2.03 -6.51
N GLY A 347 11.99 -2.72 -6.91
CA GLY A 347 10.79 -2.06 -7.45
C GLY A 347 10.02 -1.35 -6.34
N LEU A 348 9.47 -2.15 -5.44
CA LEU A 348 8.72 -1.72 -4.26
C LEU A 348 9.47 -2.19 -3.00
N LYS A 349 10.10 -1.26 -2.28
CA LYS A 349 10.86 -1.54 -1.06
C LYS A 349 10.06 -1.10 0.17
N ILE A 350 9.30 -2.01 0.76
CA ILE A 350 8.46 -1.76 1.92
C ILE A 350 9.19 -2.27 3.17
N HIS A 351 9.80 -1.35 3.91
CA HIS A 351 10.43 -1.63 5.19
C HIS A 351 9.53 -1.14 6.33
N SER A 352 8.82 -2.07 6.94
CA SER A 352 7.90 -1.80 8.04
C SER A 352 8.68 -1.83 9.37
N GLY A 353 8.83 -0.67 10.01
CA GLY A 353 9.37 -0.62 11.38
C GLY A 353 8.38 -1.16 12.41
N LEU A 354 8.70 -1.09 13.71
CA LEU A 354 7.77 -1.49 14.79
C LEU A 354 6.41 -0.76 14.73
N THR A 355 6.45 0.48 14.23
CA THR A 355 5.34 1.43 14.06
C THR A 355 4.76 1.41 12.64
N GLY A 356 5.49 0.89 11.65
CA GLY A 356 5.08 0.84 10.24
C GLY A 356 4.04 -0.26 9.99
N LYS A 357 2.76 0.08 9.83
CA LYS A 357 1.66 -0.89 9.68
C LYS A 357 0.61 -0.44 8.67
N ASN A 358 -0.20 -1.39 8.21
CA ASN A 358 -1.39 -1.15 7.37
C ASN A 358 -1.11 -0.50 6.01
N ASN A 359 0.09 -0.70 5.47
CA ASN A 359 0.43 -0.24 4.13
C ASN A 359 -0.25 -1.14 3.09
N LYS A 360 -0.87 -0.54 2.08
CA LYS A 360 -1.58 -1.23 1.00
C LYS A 360 -0.89 -0.92 -0.31
N VAL A 361 -0.57 -1.96 -1.08
CA VAL A 361 0.12 -1.82 -2.36
C VAL A 361 -0.66 -2.57 -3.41
N HIS A 362 -1.27 -1.88 -4.36
CA HIS A 362 -2.16 -2.55 -5.30
C HIS A 362 -2.24 -1.94 -6.68
N ASN A 363 -2.62 -2.73 -7.68
CA ASN A 363 -2.79 -2.24 -9.05
C ASN A 363 -1.53 -1.58 -9.65
N ASN A 364 -0.33 -1.85 -9.11
CA ASN A 364 0.91 -1.34 -9.67
C ASN A 364 1.45 -2.29 -10.73
N THR A 365 2.13 -1.73 -11.74
CA THR A 365 2.92 -2.49 -12.71
C THR A 365 4.40 -2.26 -12.43
N VAL A 366 5.11 -3.30 -12.02
CA VAL A 366 6.51 -3.22 -11.60
C VAL A 366 7.37 -4.12 -12.45
N THR A 367 8.46 -3.59 -12.99
CA THR A 367 9.45 -4.35 -13.75
C THR A 367 10.84 -4.06 -13.20
N VAL A 368 11.54 -5.09 -12.76
CA VAL A 368 12.91 -4.97 -12.25
C VAL A 368 13.82 -5.90 -13.04
N ASN A 369 14.91 -5.37 -13.58
CA ASN A 369 15.82 -6.16 -14.40
C ASN A 369 17.27 -5.99 -13.95
N THR A 370 17.99 -7.10 -13.81
CA THR A 370 19.45 -7.12 -13.74
C THR A 370 20.06 -7.66 -15.04
N THR A 371 21.31 -7.31 -15.32
CA THR A 371 22.09 -7.87 -16.44
C THR A 371 23.10 -8.93 -16.01
N ASP A 372 23.24 -9.18 -14.71
CA ASP A 372 24.22 -10.07 -14.09
C ASP A 372 23.73 -10.54 -12.70
N GLU A 373 24.63 -11.08 -11.87
CA GLU A 373 24.31 -11.72 -10.59
C GLU A 373 23.75 -10.80 -9.49
N HIS A 374 23.69 -9.48 -9.72
CA HIS A 374 23.18 -8.54 -8.72
C HIS A 374 21.69 -8.74 -8.43
N ARG A 375 21.30 -8.45 -7.19
CA ARG A 375 19.95 -8.63 -6.67
C ARG A 375 19.00 -7.67 -7.34
N ALA A 376 17.95 -8.20 -7.95
CA ALA A 376 16.88 -7.43 -8.59
C ALA A 376 15.53 -7.96 -8.10
N ALA A 377 14.94 -7.31 -7.10
CA ALA A 377 13.68 -7.73 -6.49
C ALA A 377 12.51 -6.85 -6.91
N GLY A 378 11.42 -7.48 -7.39
CA GLY A 378 10.19 -6.78 -7.74
C GLY A 378 9.52 -6.15 -6.52
N ILE A 379 9.27 -6.98 -5.52
CA ILE A 379 8.84 -6.57 -4.18
C ILE A 379 9.96 -6.94 -3.20
N TYR A 380 10.33 -6.00 -2.35
CA TYR A 380 11.13 -6.20 -1.17
C TYR A 380 10.28 -5.80 0.03
N ALA A 381 9.94 -6.75 0.90
CA ALA A 381 9.02 -6.54 2.01
C ALA A 381 9.62 -7.17 3.28
N VAL A 382 10.18 -6.31 4.14
CA VAL A 382 10.85 -6.74 5.37
C VAL A 382 10.45 -5.84 6.54
N SER A 383 10.53 -6.41 7.72
CA SER A 383 10.41 -5.71 9.00
C SER A 383 11.76 -5.46 9.65
N ASN A 384 11.85 -4.53 10.58
CA ASN A 384 13.09 -4.21 11.30
C ASN A 384 13.75 -5.42 12.02
N MET A 385 15.06 -5.35 12.24
CA MET A 385 15.89 -6.33 12.92
C MET A 385 15.55 -6.58 14.41
N TYR A 386 14.96 -5.61 15.13
CA TYR A 386 14.82 -5.63 16.59
C TYR A 386 13.39 -5.95 17.06
N ASN A 387 13.27 -6.97 17.94
CA ASN A 387 12.04 -7.40 18.65
C ASN A 387 11.03 -8.28 17.86
N ILE A 388 11.38 -9.56 17.68
CA ILE A 388 10.62 -10.61 16.94
C ILE A 388 9.18 -10.83 17.42
N ALA A 389 8.86 -10.53 18.69
CA ALA A 389 7.56 -10.88 19.28
C ALA A 389 6.41 -9.92 18.89
N GLU A 390 6.73 -8.72 18.39
CA GLU A 390 5.73 -7.64 18.18
C GLU A 390 5.61 -7.18 16.72
N GLN A 391 6.40 -7.77 15.81
CA GLN A 391 6.43 -7.35 14.41
C GLN A 391 5.24 -7.93 13.64
N ASN A 392 4.42 -7.02 13.16
CA ASN A 392 3.26 -7.31 12.35
C ASN A 392 3.13 -6.22 11.30
N ASP A 393 3.75 -6.46 10.14
CA ASP A 393 3.74 -5.50 9.04
C ASP A 393 2.32 -5.24 8.55
N ASN A 394 1.47 -6.28 8.60
CA ASN A 394 0.13 -6.31 8.00
C ASN A 394 0.10 -5.67 6.60
N ALA A 395 1.23 -5.66 5.88
CA ALA A 395 1.32 -5.08 4.57
C ALA A 395 0.55 -6.00 3.61
N VAL A 396 -0.28 -5.40 2.77
CA VAL A 396 -1.11 -6.15 1.82
C VAL A 396 -0.76 -5.72 0.41
N PHE A 397 -0.25 -6.66 -0.37
CA PHE A 397 0.05 -6.50 -1.79
C PHE A 397 -1.04 -7.19 -2.61
N TYR A 398 -1.82 -6.47 -3.40
CA TYR A 398 -2.89 -7.10 -4.17
C TYR A 398 -3.11 -6.54 -5.58
N ASN A 399 -3.50 -7.38 -6.53
CA ASN A 399 -3.75 -6.95 -7.92
C ASN A 399 -2.56 -6.24 -8.59
N ASN A 400 -1.32 -6.48 -8.16
CA ASN A 400 -0.13 -5.93 -8.82
C ASN A 400 0.35 -6.87 -9.91
N THR A 401 0.95 -6.31 -10.96
CA THR A 401 1.73 -7.07 -11.94
C THR A 401 3.20 -6.84 -11.67
N ILE A 402 3.90 -7.86 -11.17
CA ILE A 402 5.33 -7.79 -10.80
C ILE A 402 6.12 -8.68 -11.73
N THR A 403 7.12 -8.10 -12.41
CA THR A 403 8.06 -8.81 -13.27
C THR A 403 9.48 -8.61 -12.75
N SER A 404 10.21 -9.70 -12.51
CA SER A 404 11.65 -9.63 -12.25
C SER A 404 12.38 -10.79 -12.90
N ASN A 405 13.58 -10.53 -13.43
CA ASN A 405 14.46 -11.57 -13.97
C ASN A 405 15.42 -12.17 -12.93
N ASN A 406 15.40 -11.70 -11.67
CA ASN A 406 16.16 -12.27 -10.56
C ASN A 406 15.26 -12.71 -9.40
N ILE A 407 14.67 -11.82 -8.62
CA ILE A 407 13.76 -12.17 -7.51
C ILE A 407 12.40 -11.49 -7.68
N ILE A 408 11.29 -12.22 -7.56
CA ILE A 408 9.96 -11.56 -7.63
C ILE A 408 9.60 -10.97 -6.27
N VAL A 409 9.58 -11.81 -5.22
CA VAL A 409 9.22 -11.42 -3.86
C VAL A 409 10.37 -11.71 -2.92
N ASP A 410 10.84 -10.68 -2.25
CA ASP A 410 11.98 -10.71 -1.38
C ASP A 410 11.59 -10.32 0.05
N MET A 411 11.73 -11.27 0.98
CA MET A 411 11.29 -11.13 2.37
C MET A 411 12.45 -11.37 3.35
N ALA A 412 13.69 -11.19 2.89
CA ALA A 412 14.87 -11.71 3.56
C ALA A 412 16.13 -10.90 3.27
N ASP A 413 16.55 -10.04 4.19
CA ASP A 413 17.75 -9.24 4.01
C ASP A 413 18.53 -9.01 5.31
N ASP A 414 19.67 -8.36 5.18
CA ASP A 414 20.50 -7.91 6.30
C ASP A 414 19.76 -6.86 7.15
N ASP A 415 18.87 -6.07 6.54
CA ASP A 415 18.07 -5.03 7.22
C ASP A 415 16.82 -5.59 7.94
N GLY A 416 16.42 -6.85 7.70
CA GLY A 416 15.12 -7.31 8.16
C GLY A 416 14.58 -8.64 7.60
N TYR A 417 13.41 -9.04 8.09
CA TYR A 417 12.69 -10.24 7.63
C TYR A 417 11.19 -9.97 7.47
N GLY A 418 10.54 -10.58 6.48
CA GLY A 418 9.10 -10.41 6.25
C GLY A 418 8.24 -11.29 7.17
N SER A 419 7.28 -10.69 7.88
CA SER A 419 6.38 -11.41 8.79
C SER A 419 4.93 -10.98 8.61
N LYS A 420 4.02 -11.94 8.45
CA LYS A 420 2.56 -11.72 8.32
C LYS A 420 2.17 -10.80 7.16
N ILE A 421 2.92 -10.85 6.07
CA ILE A 421 2.61 -10.10 4.84
C ILE A 421 1.61 -10.92 4.01
N THR A 422 0.63 -10.24 3.42
CA THR A 422 -0.34 -10.88 2.53
C THR A 422 -0.13 -10.43 1.09
N PHE A 423 0.14 -11.40 0.20
CA PHE A 423 0.17 -11.25 -1.24
C PHE A 423 -1.08 -11.88 -1.82
N ARG A 424 -1.94 -11.10 -2.49
CA ARG A 424 -3.24 -11.56 -2.94
C ARG A 424 -3.58 -11.19 -4.38
N SER A 425 -3.92 -12.15 -5.22
CA SER A 425 -4.37 -11.88 -6.59
C SER A 425 -3.38 -11.04 -7.41
N ASN A 426 -2.07 -11.22 -7.19
CA ASN A 426 -1.03 -10.59 -7.99
C ASN A 426 -0.62 -11.48 -9.17
N ASP A 427 -0.13 -10.85 -10.23
CA ASP A 427 0.52 -11.52 -11.36
C ASP A 427 2.03 -11.47 -11.20
N PHE A 428 2.63 -12.59 -10.82
CA PHE A 428 4.07 -12.76 -10.62
C PHE A 428 4.71 -13.38 -11.86
N ASN A 429 5.56 -12.60 -12.53
CA ASN A 429 6.15 -12.95 -13.81
C ASN A 429 7.67 -13.10 -13.68
N LYS A 430 8.18 -14.24 -14.17
CA LYS A 430 9.62 -14.36 -14.46
C LYS A 430 9.97 -13.49 -15.68
N GLY A 431 10.88 -12.54 -15.47
CA GLY A 431 11.43 -11.68 -16.50
C GLY A 431 12.41 -12.40 -17.42
N THR A 432 12.80 -11.74 -18.50
CA THR A 432 13.77 -12.24 -19.49
C THR A 432 15.15 -11.60 -19.29
N GLY A 433 16.18 -12.10 -19.98
CA GLY A 433 17.54 -11.57 -19.90
C GLY A 433 18.44 -12.46 -19.05
N TYR A 434 19.18 -11.87 -18.10
CA TYR A 434 19.95 -12.64 -17.12
C TYR A 434 19.00 -13.32 -16.13
N THR A 435 18.95 -14.67 -16.14
CA THR A 435 18.04 -15.45 -15.28
C THR A 435 18.72 -16.61 -14.57
N ASP A 436 20.06 -16.64 -14.56
CA ASP A 436 20.84 -17.78 -14.06
C ASP A 436 20.61 -18.00 -12.56
N ASN A 437 20.35 -16.92 -11.81
CA ASN A 437 20.03 -16.93 -10.39
C ASN A 437 18.57 -16.51 -10.13
N PHE A 438 17.65 -16.82 -11.05
CA PHE A 438 16.24 -16.47 -10.85
C PHE A 438 15.60 -17.33 -9.75
N HIS A 439 14.88 -16.67 -8.85
CA HIS A 439 13.99 -17.27 -7.87
C HIS A 439 12.68 -16.50 -7.74
N SER A 440 11.58 -17.21 -7.56
CA SER A 440 10.27 -16.58 -7.38
C SER A 440 10.16 -15.90 -6.01
N ILE A 441 10.66 -16.56 -4.96
CA ILE A 441 10.60 -16.07 -3.58
C ILE A 441 11.99 -16.16 -2.94
N LEU A 442 12.41 -15.11 -2.25
CA LEU A 442 13.54 -15.11 -1.33
C LEU A 442 13.02 -14.99 0.12
N ALA A 443 13.38 -15.95 0.98
CA ALA A 443 12.97 -16.00 2.39
C ALA A 443 14.15 -16.36 3.32
N GLY A 444 14.00 -16.24 4.63
CA GLY A 444 15.08 -16.44 5.63
C GLY A 444 15.74 -15.13 6.07
N ALA A 445 16.81 -15.18 6.87
CA ALA A 445 17.60 -13.99 7.21
C ALA A 445 18.98 -14.34 7.81
N TRP A 446 19.83 -13.32 7.91
CA TRP A 446 21.07 -13.32 8.70
C TRP A 446 20.82 -13.41 10.22
N ILE A 447 19.65 -12.94 10.70
CA ILE A 447 19.39 -12.72 12.13
C ILE A 447 17.94 -13.00 12.61
N GLY A 448 17.01 -13.41 11.73
CA GLY A 448 15.57 -13.46 12.02
C GLY A 448 14.79 -14.52 11.23
N TRP A 449 13.45 -14.47 11.31
CA TRP A 449 12.58 -15.51 10.76
C TRP A 449 11.52 -14.91 9.83
N THR A 450 11.46 -15.36 8.57
CA THR A 450 10.38 -14.98 7.65
C THR A 450 9.12 -15.79 7.98
N LEU A 451 8.13 -15.26 8.69
CA LEU A 451 7.05 -16.09 9.26
C LEU A 451 5.64 -15.71 8.81
N GLU A 452 4.80 -16.73 8.65
CA GLU A 452 3.34 -16.59 8.51
C GLU A 452 2.90 -15.72 7.32
N ASN A 453 3.71 -15.62 6.28
CA ASN A 453 3.37 -14.88 5.07
C ASN A 453 2.32 -15.65 4.25
N VAL A 454 1.40 -14.95 3.60
CA VAL A 454 0.26 -15.57 2.90
C VAL A 454 0.32 -15.21 1.42
N PHE A 455 0.33 -16.23 0.56
CA PHE A 455 0.12 -16.12 -0.88
C PHE A 455 -1.27 -16.65 -1.21
N LEU A 456 -2.23 -15.74 -1.39
CA LEU A 456 -3.63 -16.05 -1.68
C LEU A 456 -3.94 -15.76 -3.16
N ASP A 457 -4.33 -16.75 -3.94
CA ASP A 457 -4.86 -16.53 -5.30
C ASP A 457 -3.90 -15.80 -6.26
N ASN A 458 -2.58 -15.96 -6.12
CA ASN A 458 -1.61 -15.31 -7.01
C ASN A 458 -1.37 -16.15 -8.27
N ASN A 459 -1.23 -15.47 -9.41
CA ASN A 459 -0.86 -16.08 -10.68
C ASN A 459 0.67 -16.12 -10.80
N TRP A 460 1.22 -17.29 -11.12
CA TRP A 460 2.65 -17.49 -11.35
C TRP A 460 2.87 -17.77 -12.84
N LEU A 461 3.52 -16.84 -13.52
CA LEU A 461 3.54 -16.74 -14.98
C LEU A 461 4.98 -16.85 -15.51
N ASN A 462 5.09 -17.27 -16.77
CA ASN A 462 6.35 -17.27 -17.54
C ASN A 462 7.51 -18.08 -16.91
N GLY A 463 7.19 -19.09 -16.09
CA GLY A 463 8.17 -19.95 -15.43
C GLY A 463 8.45 -19.58 -13.97
N ALA A 464 7.79 -18.55 -13.43
CA ALA A 464 7.70 -18.34 -11.99
C ALA A 464 6.83 -19.43 -11.34
N THR A 465 7.09 -19.75 -10.08
CA THR A 465 6.29 -20.70 -9.29
C THR A 465 6.39 -20.43 -7.79
N LYS A 466 5.28 -20.59 -7.08
CA LYS A 466 5.21 -20.57 -5.60
C LYS A 466 6.17 -21.56 -4.92
N ASP A 467 6.59 -22.61 -5.65
CA ASP A 467 7.46 -23.65 -5.11
C ASP A 467 8.95 -23.31 -5.21
N ASP A 468 9.31 -22.27 -5.98
CA ASP A 468 10.68 -21.79 -6.18
C ASP A 468 11.03 -20.74 -5.12
N VAL A 469 11.48 -21.26 -3.97
CA VAL A 469 11.88 -20.48 -2.81
C VAL A 469 13.37 -20.66 -2.59
N LEU A 470 14.13 -19.57 -2.74
CA LEU A 470 15.50 -19.47 -2.27
C LEU A 470 15.48 -19.08 -0.79
N LEU A 471 16.30 -19.75 0.01
CA LEU A 471 16.58 -19.27 1.35
C LEU A 471 17.89 -18.52 1.38
N ASN A 472 17.83 -17.26 1.78
CA ASN A 472 19.02 -16.49 2.10
C ASN A 472 19.56 -17.01 3.43
N GLY A 473 20.66 -17.75 3.36
CA GLY A 473 21.37 -18.18 4.54
C GLY A 473 22.86 -17.96 4.39
N SER A 474 23.43 -17.03 5.15
CA SER A 474 24.88 -16.92 5.29
C SER A 474 25.44 -18.15 6.02
N ASP A 475 26.74 -18.22 6.21
CA ASP A 475 27.33 -19.19 7.13
C ASP A 475 26.77 -19.07 8.56
N GLN A 476 26.92 -20.14 9.37
CA GLN A 476 26.55 -20.15 10.80
C GLN A 476 27.18 -19.02 11.63
N ALA A 477 28.19 -18.31 11.09
CA ALA A 477 28.93 -17.28 11.82
C ALA A 477 28.15 -15.97 11.95
N GLY A 478 27.36 -15.58 10.94
CA GLY A 478 26.51 -14.37 10.99
C GLY A 478 25.43 -14.44 12.07
N CYS A 479 24.75 -15.60 12.20
CA CYS A 479 23.70 -15.79 13.21
C CYS A 479 24.24 -15.78 14.66
N ALA A 480 25.49 -16.21 14.86
CA ALA A 480 26.11 -16.26 16.18
C ALA A 480 26.68 -14.89 16.64
N GLN A 481 27.03 -14.00 15.71
CA GLN A 481 27.70 -12.73 16.03
C GLN A 481 26.84 -11.72 16.82
N TRP A 482 25.51 -11.82 16.74
CA TRP A 482 24.59 -10.84 17.35
C TRP A 482 23.75 -11.40 18.51
N GLY A 483 24.12 -12.55 19.07
CA GLY A 483 23.43 -13.15 20.22
C GLY A 483 22.05 -13.74 19.88
N ASN A 484 21.77 -13.96 18.59
CA ASN A 484 20.49 -14.45 18.10
C ASN A 484 20.30 -15.96 18.28
N PRO A 485 19.05 -16.45 18.35
CA PRO A 485 18.75 -17.86 18.55
C PRO A 485 19.32 -18.74 17.42
N PRO A 486 19.62 -20.02 17.69
CA PRO A 486 20.28 -20.96 16.76
C PRO A 486 19.52 -21.28 15.46
N ASP A 487 18.42 -20.59 15.16
CA ASP A 487 17.40 -20.97 14.19
C ASP A 487 17.10 -19.88 13.13
N CYS A 488 18.05 -19.00 12.78
CA CYS A 488 17.91 -17.93 11.77
C CYS A 488 17.48 -18.39 10.35
N TRP A 489 17.48 -19.70 10.09
CA TRP A 489 17.05 -20.29 8.81
C TRP A 489 15.54 -20.55 8.72
N LYS A 490 14.77 -20.15 9.74
CA LYS A 490 13.33 -20.43 9.76
C LYS A 490 12.59 -19.54 8.77
N TYR A 491 11.77 -20.18 7.95
CA TYR A 491 10.75 -19.50 7.20
C TYR A 491 9.43 -20.25 7.28
N SER A 492 8.32 -19.54 7.08
CA SER A 492 7.03 -20.13 6.84
C SER A 492 6.12 -19.27 5.96
N LEU A 493 5.36 -19.96 5.12
CA LEU A 493 4.40 -19.36 4.20
C LEU A 493 3.18 -20.26 3.99
N TYR A 494 2.03 -19.64 3.77
CA TYR A 494 0.78 -20.29 3.39
C TYR A 494 0.49 -20.04 1.91
N THR A 495 0.18 -21.10 1.18
CA THR A 495 -0.46 -20.98 -0.14
C THR A 495 -1.96 -21.19 0.03
N LYS A 496 -2.76 -20.21 -0.36
CA LYS A 496 -4.22 -20.21 -0.22
C LYS A 496 -4.92 -19.91 -1.55
N TRP A 497 -6.17 -20.33 -1.64
CA TRP A 497 -7.03 -20.14 -2.81
C TRP A 497 -8.45 -19.78 -2.40
N TYR A 498 -9.18 -19.16 -3.32
CA TYR A 498 -10.60 -18.90 -3.14
C TYR A 498 -11.46 -20.09 -3.56
N LEU A 499 -12.40 -20.45 -2.68
CA LEU A 499 -13.53 -21.28 -3.04
C LEU A 499 -14.78 -20.40 -3.12
N ASP A 500 -15.24 -20.12 -4.34
CA ASP A 500 -16.50 -19.43 -4.58
C ASP A 500 -17.63 -20.48 -4.60
N VAL A 501 -18.44 -20.54 -3.54
CA VAL A 501 -19.56 -21.48 -3.43
C VAL A 501 -20.84 -20.80 -3.89
N VAL A 502 -21.58 -21.46 -4.78
CA VAL A 502 -22.88 -21.00 -5.27
C VAL A 502 -23.94 -22.04 -4.90
N VAL A 503 -24.94 -21.64 -4.13
CA VAL A 503 -25.98 -22.53 -3.59
C VAL A 503 -27.34 -22.15 -4.17
N LYS A 504 -27.99 -23.12 -4.82
CA LYS A 504 -29.28 -22.93 -5.47
C LYS A 504 -30.26 -24.05 -5.12
N ASP A 505 -31.55 -23.82 -5.37
CA ASP A 505 -32.56 -24.88 -5.38
C ASP A 505 -32.67 -25.56 -6.75
N PHE A 506 -33.51 -26.59 -6.86
CA PHE A 506 -33.77 -27.28 -8.13
C PHE A 506 -34.38 -26.40 -9.24
N ASN A 507 -34.98 -25.27 -8.87
CA ASN A 507 -35.53 -24.30 -9.80
C ASN A 507 -34.50 -23.23 -10.19
N ASN A 508 -33.22 -23.43 -9.82
CA ASN A 508 -32.10 -22.50 -10.05
C ASN A 508 -32.28 -21.14 -9.34
N ASN A 509 -33.11 -21.07 -8.30
CA ASN A 509 -33.20 -19.91 -7.43
C ASN A 509 -32.03 -19.93 -6.43
N ALA A 510 -31.47 -18.75 -6.16
CA ALA A 510 -30.44 -18.58 -5.13
C ALA A 510 -30.97 -18.93 -3.73
N ILE A 511 -30.15 -19.64 -2.93
CA ILE A 511 -30.45 -19.92 -1.53
C ILE A 511 -29.61 -19.01 -0.65
N SER A 512 -30.23 -17.96 -0.11
CA SER A 512 -29.60 -17.03 0.84
C SER A 512 -29.53 -17.61 2.25
N GLY A 513 -28.45 -17.30 2.97
CA GLY A 513 -28.24 -17.67 4.36
C GLY A 513 -28.00 -19.18 4.59
N ALA A 514 -27.48 -19.90 3.60
CA ALA A 514 -27.02 -21.27 3.76
C ALA A 514 -25.63 -21.25 4.40
N ASN A 515 -25.41 -22.08 5.42
CA ASN A 515 -24.11 -22.25 6.04
C ASN A 515 -23.23 -23.10 5.12
N VAL A 516 -22.01 -22.64 4.88
CA VAL A 516 -20.97 -23.37 4.15
C VAL A 516 -19.84 -23.63 5.15
N ASN A 517 -19.57 -24.88 5.47
CA ASN A 517 -18.51 -25.27 6.39
C ASN A 517 -17.50 -26.17 5.70
N THR A 518 -16.21 -25.87 5.86
CA THR A 518 -15.13 -26.66 5.27
C THR A 518 -14.18 -27.15 6.34
N VAL A 519 -13.74 -28.41 6.25
CA VAL A 519 -12.75 -29.01 7.15
C VAL A 519 -11.64 -29.62 6.31
N ALA A 520 -10.40 -29.21 6.56
CA ALA A 520 -9.22 -29.80 5.91
C ALA A 520 -9.07 -31.29 6.27
N THR A 521 -8.72 -32.11 5.27
CA THR A 521 -8.54 -33.56 5.40
C THR A 521 -7.17 -34.05 4.92
N GLY A 522 -6.32 -33.15 4.41
CA GLY A 522 -5.00 -33.42 3.82
C GLY A 522 -3.86 -33.79 4.79
N GLY A 523 -4.13 -33.88 6.09
CA GLY A 523 -3.13 -34.23 7.12
C GLY A 523 -2.96 -33.19 8.23
N THR A 524 -3.47 -31.97 8.04
CA THR A 524 -3.59 -30.93 9.09
C THR A 524 -5.04 -30.47 9.22
N SER A 525 -5.41 -29.83 10.33
CA SER A 525 -6.75 -29.30 10.57
C SER A 525 -6.82 -27.79 10.34
N GLU A 526 -7.70 -27.37 9.43
CA GLU A 526 -8.25 -26.02 9.30
C GLU A 526 -9.77 -26.17 9.24
N THR A 527 -10.52 -25.22 9.79
CA THR A 527 -11.96 -25.13 9.61
C THR A 527 -12.30 -23.70 9.20
N VAL A 528 -12.96 -23.57 8.06
CA VAL A 528 -13.40 -22.28 7.52
C VAL A 528 -14.89 -22.37 7.29
N SER A 529 -15.62 -21.33 7.68
CA SER A 529 -17.06 -21.28 7.49
C SER A 529 -17.47 -19.95 6.87
N GLY A 530 -18.51 -19.98 6.07
CA GLY A 530 -19.15 -18.81 5.48
C GLY A 530 -20.66 -18.99 5.42
N VAL A 531 -21.36 -17.93 5.03
CA VAL A 531 -22.80 -17.93 4.83
C VAL A 531 -23.08 -17.35 3.46
N THR A 532 -24.02 -17.94 2.71
CA THR A 532 -24.38 -17.41 1.41
C THR A 532 -25.12 -16.07 1.51
N ASP A 533 -24.79 -15.16 0.60
CA ASP A 533 -25.48 -13.88 0.41
C ASP A 533 -26.84 -14.04 -0.28
N ASP A 534 -27.50 -12.93 -0.59
CA ASP A 534 -28.81 -12.92 -1.27
C ASP A 534 -28.80 -13.50 -2.69
N GLN A 535 -27.62 -13.62 -3.30
CA GLN A 535 -27.40 -14.28 -4.59
C GLN A 535 -27.02 -15.76 -4.43
N GLY A 536 -27.07 -16.28 -3.21
CA GLY A 536 -26.73 -17.67 -2.89
C GLY A 536 -25.22 -17.92 -2.94
N LYS A 537 -24.38 -16.89 -2.83
CA LYS A 537 -22.93 -16.99 -2.98
C LYS A 537 -22.20 -16.85 -1.66
N ALA A 538 -21.18 -17.67 -1.43
CA ALA A 538 -20.22 -17.50 -0.34
C ALA A 538 -18.80 -17.61 -0.90
N LYS A 539 -17.86 -16.84 -0.35
CA LYS A 539 -16.45 -16.88 -0.73
C LYS A 539 -15.59 -17.25 0.47
N LEU A 540 -14.81 -18.32 0.34
CA LEU A 540 -13.97 -18.85 1.42
C LEU A 540 -12.50 -18.81 1.00
N GLU A 541 -11.60 -18.58 1.95
CA GLU A 541 -10.15 -18.66 1.77
C GLU A 541 -9.66 -19.98 2.36
N LEU A 542 -9.23 -20.91 1.50
CA LEU A 542 -8.83 -22.25 1.91
C LEU A 542 -7.33 -22.46 1.67
N THR A 543 -6.66 -23.09 2.62
CA THR A 543 -5.22 -23.36 2.53
C THR A 543 -4.95 -24.59 1.67
N GLU A 544 -4.06 -24.51 0.68
CA GLU A 544 -3.55 -25.70 0.00
C GLU A 544 -2.53 -26.41 0.89
N TYR A 545 -1.46 -25.69 1.23
CA TYR A 545 -0.41 -26.15 2.12
C TYR A 545 0.18 -24.99 2.94
N TYR A 546 0.78 -25.36 4.08
CA TYR A 546 1.71 -24.53 4.83
C TYR A 546 3.12 -25.08 4.62
N ARG A 547 4.02 -24.25 4.08
CA ARG A 547 5.40 -24.60 3.80
C ARG A 547 6.30 -23.94 4.82
N TYR A 548 7.29 -24.68 5.32
CA TYR A 548 8.27 -24.15 6.27
C TYR A 548 9.62 -24.86 6.13
N GLY A 549 10.69 -24.21 6.59
CA GLY A 549 12.02 -24.81 6.68
C GLY A 549 12.71 -24.40 7.98
N THR A 550 13.61 -25.27 8.47
CA THR A 550 14.21 -25.10 9.82
C THR A 550 15.71 -25.44 9.90
N SER A 551 16.38 -25.83 8.82
CA SER A 551 17.78 -26.28 8.85
C SER A 551 18.53 -26.10 7.51
N LEU A 552 19.86 -26.18 7.56
CA LEU A 552 20.76 -26.26 6.40
C LEU A 552 21.36 -27.69 6.27
N PRO A 553 21.43 -28.29 5.06
CA PRO A 553 20.84 -27.82 3.81
C PRO A 553 19.31 -27.79 3.91
N VAL A 554 18.69 -26.86 3.18
CA VAL A 554 17.26 -26.57 3.30
C VAL A 554 16.43 -27.81 3.00
N THR A 555 15.77 -28.32 4.04
CA THR A 555 14.69 -29.29 3.88
C THR A 555 13.37 -28.52 4.02
N SER A 556 12.70 -28.33 2.89
CA SER A 556 11.34 -27.76 2.89
C SER A 556 10.36 -28.82 3.36
N ASN A 557 9.63 -28.52 4.43
CA ASN A 557 8.56 -29.34 4.94
C ASN A 557 7.21 -28.74 4.51
N TYR A 558 6.24 -29.63 4.30
CA TYR A 558 4.89 -29.27 3.86
C TYR A 558 3.87 -29.89 4.80
N ASN A 559 2.99 -29.04 5.33
CA ASN A 559 1.76 -29.46 5.96
C ASN A 559 0.64 -29.25 4.96
N ASN A 560 0.14 -30.35 4.38
CA ASN A 560 -0.95 -30.30 3.40
C ASN A 560 -2.30 -30.17 4.13
N TYR A 561 -3.16 -29.28 3.62
CA TYR A 561 -4.52 -29.06 4.12
C TYR A 561 -5.56 -29.60 3.14
N THR A 562 -5.28 -29.49 1.85
CA THR A 562 -6.11 -30.05 0.78
C THR A 562 -6.05 -31.60 0.73
N PRO A 563 -7.16 -32.31 0.46
CA PRO A 563 -8.51 -31.82 0.16
C PRO A 563 -9.30 -31.31 1.38
N HIS A 564 -10.39 -30.56 1.15
CA HIS A 564 -11.34 -30.10 2.17
C HIS A 564 -12.70 -30.79 2.01
N ALA A 565 -13.22 -31.35 3.10
CA ALA A 565 -14.61 -31.75 3.18
C ALA A 565 -15.49 -30.49 3.33
N VAL A 566 -16.50 -30.33 2.47
CA VAL A 566 -17.42 -29.19 2.45
C VAL A 566 -18.82 -29.67 2.80
N THR A 567 -19.44 -29.08 3.82
CA THR A 567 -20.83 -29.29 4.22
C THR A 567 -21.62 -28.01 4.01
N ILE A 568 -22.70 -28.08 3.26
CA ILE A 568 -23.64 -26.97 3.03
C ILE A 568 -24.97 -27.31 3.69
N SER A 569 -25.46 -26.44 4.56
CA SER A 569 -26.72 -26.65 5.28
C SER A 569 -27.60 -25.41 5.34
N LYS A 570 -28.91 -25.61 5.27
CA LYS A 570 -29.93 -24.56 5.40
C LYS A 570 -31.18 -25.19 6.01
N ASP A 571 -31.81 -24.52 6.97
CA ASP A 571 -33.08 -24.99 7.53
C ASP A 571 -34.15 -25.15 6.45
N GLY A 572 -34.83 -26.30 6.47
CA GLY A 572 -35.80 -26.68 5.44
C GLY A 572 -35.18 -27.27 4.16
N PHE A 573 -33.87 -27.54 4.16
CA PHE A 573 -33.18 -28.21 3.08
C PHE A 573 -32.32 -29.36 3.60
N THR A 574 -32.24 -30.44 2.82
CA THR A 574 -31.31 -31.54 3.04
C THR A 574 -29.88 -31.03 2.84
N ALA A 575 -29.02 -31.21 3.84
CA ALA A 575 -27.62 -30.80 3.78
C ALA A 575 -26.85 -31.55 2.68
N SER A 576 -25.98 -30.85 1.98
CA SER A 576 -25.07 -31.41 0.98
C SER A 576 -23.66 -31.56 1.56
N ASN A 577 -22.99 -32.66 1.23
CA ASN A 577 -21.60 -32.91 1.60
C ASN A 577 -20.79 -33.24 0.35
N THR A 578 -19.64 -32.60 0.19
CA THR A 578 -18.71 -32.83 -0.93
C THR A 578 -17.27 -32.68 -0.48
N THR A 579 -16.32 -32.85 -1.38
CA THR A 579 -14.89 -32.62 -1.14
C THR A 579 -14.30 -31.81 -2.28
N VAL A 580 -13.43 -30.86 -1.95
CA VAL A 580 -12.72 -30.03 -2.93
C VAL A 580 -11.22 -30.10 -2.71
N THR A 581 -10.47 -30.25 -3.79
CA THR A 581 -9.01 -30.13 -3.77
C THR A 581 -8.66 -28.71 -4.20
N MET A 582 -7.95 -27.98 -3.33
CA MET A 582 -7.46 -26.63 -3.63
C MET A 582 -6.03 -26.70 -4.15
N ASP A 583 -5.84 -26.33 -5.41
CA ASP A 583 -4.56 -26.06 -6.09
C ASP A 583 -4.65 -24.81 -6.99
N HIS A 584 -5.85 -24.24 -7.11
CA HIS A 584 -6.20 -22.97 -7.73
C HIS A 584 -7.53 -22.47 -7.12
N SER A 585 -7.85 -21.19 -7.33
CA SER A 585 -9.18 -20.67 -7.01
C SER A 585 -10.23 -21.26 -7.95
N GLN A 586 -11.36 -21.70 -7.41
CA GLN A 586 -12.39 -22.40 -8.18
C GLN A 586 -13.80 -22.14 -7.65
N THR A 587 -14.80 -22.42 -8.49
CA THR A 587 -16.21 -22.31 -8.14
C THR A 587 -16.82 -23.69 -7.85
N LEU A 588 -17.61 -23.77 -6.78
CA LEU A 588 -18.37 -24.95 -6.39
C LEU A 588 -19.89 -24.65 -6.44
N ASP A 589 -20.56 -25.16 -7.47
CA ASP A 589 -22.01 -25.09 -7.60
C ASP A 589 -22.68 -26.24 -6.84
N ILE A 590 -23.60 -25.90 -5.93
CA ILE A 590 -24.37 -26.84 -5.11
C ILE A 590 -25.85 -26.59 -5.28
N VAL A 591 -26.60 -27.67 -5.52
CA VAL A 591 -28.06 -27.65 -5.49
C VAL A 591 -28.53 -28.30 -4.18
N LEU A 592 -29.26 -27.57 -3.35
CA LEU A 592 -29.91 -28.12 -2.16
C LEU A 592 -31.33 -28.56 -2.49
N SER A 593 -31.71 -29.71 -1.92
CA SER A 593 -33.06 -30.25 -1.99
C SER A 593 -33.88 -29.72 -0.83
N GLN A 594 -35.08 -29.18 -1.07
CA GLN A 594 -35.98 -28.81 0.03
C GLN A 594 -36.56 -30.06 0.68
N ASP A 595 -36.63 -30.05 2.02
CA ASP A 595 -37.24 -31.11 2.79
C ASP A 595 -38.76 -31.01 2.63
N ALA A 596 -39.35 -31.86 1.79
CA ALA A 596 -40.79 -31.80 1.52
C ALA A 596 -41.62 -32.49 2.64
N VAL A 597 -41.25 -33.72 3.04
CA VAL A 597 -42.00 -34.52 4.04
C VAL A 597 -41.08 -35.51 4.76
N THR A 598 -41.21 -35.60 6.09
CA THR A 598 -40.62 -36.66 6.92
C THR A 598 -41.70 -37.63 7.39
N LEU A 599 -41.45 -38.95 7.31
CA LEU A 599 -42.36 -40.02 7.75
C LEU A 599 -41.72 -40.91 8.82
N GLN A 600 -42.49 -41.34 9.82
CA GLN A 600 -42.08 -42.33 10.81
C GLN A 600 -43.18 -43.39 11.00
N LYS A 601 -42.84 -44.67 10.95
CA LYS A 601 -43.77 -45.79 11.18
C LYS A 601 -43.39 -46.56 12.44
N GLN A 602 -44.36 -46.82 13.31
CA GLN A 602 -44.18 -47.57 14.55
C GLN A 602 -45.27 -48.63 14.70
N ALA A 603 -44.88 -49.85 15.07
CA ALA A 603 -45.81 -50.89 15.50
C ALA A 603 -46.08 -50.79 17.00
N ASP A 604 -47.30 -51.08 17.44
CA ASP A 604 -47.65 -51.21 18.86
C ASP A 604 -47.03 -52.45 19.53
N LYS A 605 -46.61 -53.44 18.74
CA LYS A 605 -45.99 -54.69 19.19
C LYS A 605 -44.66 -54.96 18.48
N THR A 606 -43.68 -55.44 19.23
CA THR A 606 -42.38 -55.89 18.71
C THR A 606 -42.34 -57.41 18.47
N THR A 607 -43.26 -58.15 19.08
CA THR A 607 -43.50 -59.59 18.84
C THR A 607 -45.01 -59.84 18.79
N ALA A 608 -45.44 -60.76 17.94
CA ALA A 608 -46.84 -61.12 17.75
C ALA A 608 -46.97 -62.58 17.29
N VAL A 609 -48.06 -63.24 17.64
CA VAL A 609 -48.39 -64.62 17.22
C VAL A 609 -49.63 -64.62 16.31
N SER A 610 -49.92 -65.74 15.64
CA SER A 610 -51.13 -65.87 14.82
C SER A 610 -52.38 -65.54 15.65
N GLY A 611 -53.28 -64.74 15.07
CA GLY A 611 -54.47 -64.17 15.70
C GLY A 611 -54.25 -62.80 16.37
N ASP A 612 -53.01 -62.36 16.61
CA ASP A 612 -52.76 -61.01 17.12
C ASP A 612 -53.12 -59.94 16.08
N THR A 613 -53.75 -58.86 16.55
CA THR A 613 -53.82 -57.60 15.79
C THR A 613 -52.63 -56.72 16.15
N ILE A 614 -51.96 -56.18 15.13
CA ILE A 614 -50.89 -55.17 15.21
C ILE A 614 -51.43 -53.86 14.66
N THR A 615 -51.23 -52.77 15.41
CA THR A 615 -51.49 -51.41 14.94
C THR A 615 -50.18 -50.78 14.50
N TYR A 616 -50.08 -50.40 13.22
CA TYR A 616 -49.01 -49.53 12.73
C TYR A 616 -49.50 -48.08 12.70
N THR A 617 -48.75 -47.19 13.32
CA THR A 617 -48.96 -45.73 13.27
C THR A 617 -47.88 -45.11 12.40
N ILE A 618 -48.29 -44.36 11.39
CA ILE A 618 -47.43 -43.57 10.50
C ILE A 618 -47.65 -42.09 10.83
N SER A 619 -46.66 -41.43 11.41
CA SER A 619 -46.66 -39.97 11.58
C SER A 619 -45.95 -39.30 10.41
N TYR A 620 -46.43 -38.11 10.05
CA TYR A 620 -45.82 -37.25 9.05
C TYR A 620 -45.60 -35.85 9.59
N THR A 621 -44.53 -35.23 9.13
CA THR A 621 -44.25 -33.80 9.30
C THR A 621 -43.92 -33.24 7.93
N VAL A 622 -44.73 -32.30 7.46
CA VAL A 622 -44.45 -31.51 6.27
C VAL A 622 -43.38 -30.50 6.62
N GLY A 623 -42.36 -30.40 5.77
CA GLY A 623 -41.27 -29.47 5.95
C GLY A 623 -41.69 -28.02 5.72
N THR A 624 -40.79 -27.21 5.18
CA THR A 624 -40.99 -25.76 5.07
C THR A 624 -41.84 -25.32 3.89
N GLN A 625 -42.21 -26.23 2.99
CA GLN A 625 -43.13 -25.96 1.87
C GLN A 625 -44.44 -26.72 2.00
N PRO A 626 -45.56 -26.14 1.55
CA PRO A 626 -46.79 -26.88 1.43
C PRO A 626 -46.63 -28.02 0.41
N VAL A 627 -47.26 -29.14 0.68
CA VAL A 627 -47.33 -30.31 -0.21
C VAL A 627 -48.75 -30.37 -0.75
N THR A 628 -48.90 -30.23 -2.07
CA THR A 628 -50.22 -30.35 -2.70
C THR A 628 -50.53 -31.80 -3.01
N ASN A 629 -51.80 -32.18 -2.91
CA ASN A 629 -52.30 -33.54 -3.18
C ASN A 629 -51.47 -34.65 -2.49
N ALA A 630 -51.12 -34.45 -1.22
CA ALA A 630 -50.34 -35.41 -0.45
C ALA A 630 -51.07 -36.75 -0.31
N VAL A 631 -50.34 -37.84 -0.57
CA VAL A 631 -50.84 -39.22 -0.43
C VAL A 631 -49.83 -40.05 0.35
N ILE A 632 -50.29 -40.76 1.37
CA ILE A 632 -49.52 -41.82 2.05
C ILE A 632 -50.03 -43.17 1.57
N SER A 633 -49.14 -44.09 1.24
CA SER A 633 -49.49 -45.48 0.96
C SER A 633 -48.58 -46.45 1.69
N ASP A 634 -49.14 -47.51 2.25
CA ASP A 634 -48.39 -48.52 3.00
C ASP A 634 -48.90 -49.93 2.67
N ASN A 635 -47.99 -50.86 2.43
CA ASN A 635 -48.33 -52.26 2.17
C ASN A 635 -48.59 -52.97 3.51
N ILE A 636 -49.62 -53.81 3.58
CA ILE A 636 -49.79 -54.68 4.75
C ILE A 636 -48.73 -55.79 4.71
N PRO A 637 -48.13 -56.18 5.85
CA PRO A 637 -47.13 -57.24 5.88
C PRO A 637 -47.68 -58.59 5.37
N ASN A 638 -46.83 -59.38 4.72
CA ASN A 638 -47.18 -60.75 4.34
C ASN A 638 -47.55 -61.60 5.57
N GLY A 639 -48.51 -62.51 5.40
CA GLY A 639 -49.04 -63.31 6.51
C GLY A 639 -49.95 -62.52 7.46
N THR A 640 -50.46 -61.38 7.02
CA THR A 640 -51.45 -60.60 7.77
C THR A 640 -52.70 -60.31 6.94
N THR A 641 -53.80 -60.01 7.60
CA THR A 641 -55.05 -59.55 6.99
C THR A 641 -55.36 -58.13 7.45
N TYR A 642 -55.79 -57.27 6.53
CA TYR A 642 -56.24 -55.93 6.89
C TYR A 642 -57.48 -55.98 7.78
N VAL A 643 -57.45 -55.22 8.88
CA VAL A 643 -58.57 -55.08 9.83
C VAL A 643 -59.23 -53.72 9.67
N SER A 644 -58.47 -52.64 9.81
CA SER A 644 -59.00 -51.27 9.75
C SER A 644 -57.90 -50.24 9.48
N SER A 645 -58.30 -49.00 9.18
CA SER A 645 -57.40 -47.85 9.13
C SER A 645 -58.11 -46.56 9.55
N THR A 646 -57.34 -45.61 10.07
CA THR A 646 -57.84 -44.27 10.41
C THR A 646 -57.86 -43.34 9.19
N ASN A 647 -58.43 -42.15 9.35
CA ASN A 647 -58.46 -41.06 8.36
C ASN A 647 -58.92 -41.49 6.96
N SER A 648 -59.96 -42.33 6.89
CA SER A 648 -60.54 -42.83 5.64
C SER A 648 -59.52 -43.52 4.72
N GLY A 649 -58.51 -44.19 5.29
CA GLY A 649 -57.59 -45.03 4.54
C GLY A 649 -58.35 -46.11 3.76
N VAL A 650 -58.04 -46.23 2.47
CA VAL A 650 -58.67 -47.20 1.57
C VAL A 650 -57.75 -48.39 1.41
N TYR A 651 -58.19 -49.56 1.85
CA TYR A 651 -57.50 -50.81 1.57
C TYR A 651 -57.80 -51.27 0.15
N ASP A 652 -56.76 -51.45 -0.65
CA ASP A 652 -56.84 -51.94 -2.02
C ASP A 652 -55.66 -52.87 -2.30
N ALA A 653 -55.96 -54.10 -2.74
CA ALA A 653 -54.98 -55.09 -3.19
C ALA A 653 -53.69 -55.24 -2.33
N GLY A 654 -53.83 -55.32 -0.99
CA GLY A 654 -52.68 -55.54 -0.09
C GLY A 654 -51.98 -54.28 0.41
N LYS A 655 -52.52 -53.09 0.12
CA LYS A 655 -52.02 -51.81 0.66
C LYS A 655 -53.14 -50.92 1.14
N VAL A 656 -52.82 -49.97 2.01
CA VAL A 656 -53.72 -48.92 2.48
C VAL A 656 -53.23 -47.58 1.93
N ILE A 657 -54.16 -46.79 1.34
CA ILE A 657 -53.87 -45.47 0.77
C ILE A 657 -54.66 -44.41 1.54
N TRP A 658 -53.98 -43.35 1.99
CA TRP A 658 -54.57 -42.16 2.59
C TRP A 658 -54.33 -40.95 1.69
N ASN A 659 -55.41 -40.33 1.22
CA ASN A 659 -55.36 -39.04 0.54
C ASN A 659 -55.48 -37.93 1.57
N LEU A 660 -54.40 -37.20 1.81
CA LEU A 660 -54.31 -36.14 2.81
C LEU A 660 -54.64 -34.75 2.24
N GLY A 661 -54.67 -34.61 0.91
CA GLY A 661 -54.95 -33.34 0.24
C GLY A 661 -53.78 -32.38 0.33
N ASP A 662 -54.06 -31.08 0.28
CA ASP A 662 -53.02 -30.06 0.40
C ASP A 662 -52.65 -29.86 1.88
N LEU A 663 -51.37 -30.07 2.19
CA LEU A 663 -50.81 -29.88 3.53
C LEU A 663 -49.97 -28.60 3.54
N THR A 664 -50.19 -27.74 4.53
CA THR A 664 -49.40 -26.51 4.69
C THR A 664 -47.99 -26.82 5.21
N ALA A 665 -47.04 -25.90 4.99
CA ALA A 665 -45.72 -25.99 5.62
C ALA A 665 -45.83 -26.18 7.14
N GLY A 666 -45.01 -27.07 7.71
CA GLY A 666 -45.01 -27.40 9.14
C GLY A 666 -46.19 -28.26 9.61
N ALA A 667 -47.11 -28.66 8.72
CA ALA A 667 -48.23 -29.51 9.11
C ALA A 667 -47.74 -30.86 9.64
N THR A 668 -48.26 -31.27 10.80
CA THR A 668 -48.02 -32.60 11.36
C THR A 668 -49.31 -33.39 11.42
N GLY A 669 -49.20 -34.70 11.31
CA GLY A 669 -50.35 -35.59 11.46
C GLY A 669 -49.94 -37.05 11.58
N GLN A 670 -50.93 -37.91 11.77
CA GLN A 670 -50.72 -39.34 11.79
C GLN A 670 -51.90 -40.08 11.16
N VAL A 671 -51.58 -41.21 10.56
CA VAL A 671 -52.54 -42.22 10.10
C VAL A 671 -52.13 -43.57 10.69
N SER A 672 -53.07 -44.50 10.77
CA SER A 672 -52.79 -45.83 11.31
C SER A 672 -53.55 -46.90 10.54
N LEU A 673 -52.96 -48.08 10.50
CA LEU A 673 -53.57 -49.29 9.96
C LEU A 673 -53.43 -50.44 10.95
N GLN A 674 -54.46 -51.27 11.05
CA GLN A 674 -54.47 -52.49 11.85
C GLN A 674 -54.48 -53.70 10.93
N VAL A 675 -53.61 -54.65 11.24
CA VAL A 675 -53.55 -55.94 10.56
C VAL A 675 -53.57 -57.08 11.58
N MET A 676 -54.20 -58.19 11.23
CA MET A 676 -54.23 -59.40 12.05
C MET A 676 -53.28 -60.45 11.45
N ILE A 677 -52.40 -61.01 12.26
CA ILE A 677 -51.50 -62.10 11.82
C ILE A 677 -52.32 -63.36 11.55
N GLN A 678 -52.09 -63.99 10.38
CA GLN A 678 -52.72 -65.24 9.98
C GLN A 678 -52.09 -66.46 10.64
#